data_AF-A0A1J4RFV4-F1
#
_entry.id   AF-A0A1J4RFV4-F1
#
_cell.length_a   1.000
_cell.length_b   1.000
_cell.length_c   1.000
_cell.angle_alpha   90.00
_cell.angle_beta   90.00
_cell.angle_gamma   90.00
#
_symmetry.space_group_name_H-M   'P 1'
#
loop_
_entity.id
_entity.type
_entity.pdbx_description
1 polymer ?
#
loop_
_entity_poly.entity_id
_entity_poly.type
_entity_poly.pdbx_seq_one_letter_code
_entity_poly.pdbx_strand_id
1 'polypeptide(L)'
;MTVSKPVIIKDSFNDNRKSPTFDNNSVSAKGQVSVLGMLKSILNGQKPVLTKDVEWVSEIFKNMEVANTIPENWDQFILKPGQNPNHGMGRGDIRMSALCYTTHKNGIFWKEKLGESGINNCIVLGCDPAFRFQKVEVDPSHFADSFVLPEGDFNSFHDFLSVIHYNREHPLEQKPIVVDNRNGFWDALKEKVDTLGFWQASKVFFASSEAEAVEFIKSNVIEDNLGILPATLSHPFVFEGENPVLIQGTGNPKKNADFNAVMKRNAPLLKTYTFQSLLGAFQEPDETSLTCLGNAFEKMEAMFHEVYQPDGTPKEVLNGLFERFANRPVVFLANDTGARVKLVDEDGNAIPVDWVNRPELVKAKHLIAEGKEQWWPGPEVKMVSSAMGKSEVFYSTTLKELCANISAEVGKELRIEYVDDSLYLFARLDPENREKVSFFATKGAHVDWLTHEASPNVGEIDFENFSVPRRDNEDRSTRADLGKERLLKDSSTLQGLSMFLDLAKFSHPITLTQEFDGKAANIIPLRKIYRQPIGTIGDFDQSTRSSGFSDFKRIAGQNGFSRVGGTYDLFEPENFEKFLGQCSGLVLGGSEDISLPPIHRAAFYARIMVAIQTNHPAISGKPVVVVRDPDGHIADPVLEWALGTQEFLYNHKLFGAKTEQCLKFATSLKSAVLLIDYKLGSYVEPINVTYQYKQDGNDEFDRPSISILGSASTFDPQHIDQGTIFATGCAERDLHLRHGACAKGVIGHAGDAFMAYRNEHGKGRMTGIQCHPIMKLEGANPGNDCLKIYEGVGGRKVDIYQSDIQVFLGGGWGTYEEFFDLLVMMDAGRAKPHQVVVVDYAFDSAPKETTYMPLHSLLTPEDIKKYNIKFVPTVSQALDLVDEALPVLRRKYDQKAGNDVWTSPDRGLHIG
;
A
#
# COMPACT_ATOMS: atom_id res chain seq x y z
N MET A 1 -19.64 68.17 -4.84
CA MET A 1 -20.20 66.82 -4.59
C MET A 1 -19.23 65.82 -5.18
N THR A 2 -18.42 65.23 -4.32
CA THR A 2 -17.27 64.39 -4.64
C THR A 2 -17.70 62.94 -4.73
N VAL A 3 -17.56 62.34 -5.91
CA VAL A 3 -17.72 60.90 -6.14
C VAL A 3 -16.46 60.20 -5.62
N SER A 4 -16.62 59.34 -4.62
CA SER A 4 -15.54 58.53 -4.05
C SER A 4 -15.06 57.48 -5.06
N LYS A 5 -13.76 57.48 -5.35
CA LYS A 5 -13.08 56.47 -6.17
C LYS A 5 -13.05 55.11 -5.45
N PRO A 6 -13.13 53.98 -6.17
CA PRO A 6 -12.90 52.67 -5.58
C PRO A 6 -11.44 52.54 -5.14
N VAL A 7 -11.23 52.03 -3.93
CA VAL A 7 -9.92 51.70 -3.38
C VAL A 7 -9.42 50.44 -4.10
N ILE A 8 -8.50 50.63 -5.05
CA ILE A 8 -7.70 49.53 -5.61
C ILE A 8 -6.56 49.29 -4.63
N ILE A 9 -6.62 48.18 -3.88
CA ILE A 9 -5.47 47.67 -3.14
C ILE A 9 -4.53 47.07 -4.18
N LYS A 10 -3.46 47.81 -4.50
CA LYS A 10 -2.32 47.27 -5.26
C LYS A 10 -1.42 46.51 -4.29
N ASP A 11 -1.65 45.20 -4.14
CA ASP A 11 -0.58 44.30 -3.75
C ASP A 11 0.12 43.82 -5.03
N SER A 12 1.41 44.11 -5.12
CA SER A 12 2.26 43.78 -6.25
C SER A 12 2.55 42.28 -6.29
N PHE A 13 1.75 41.51 -7.02
CA PHE A 13 2.18 40.24 -7.59
C PHE A 13 2.67 40.51 -9.01
N ASN A 14 4.00 40.53 -9.15
CA ASN A 14 4.65 40.77 -10.43
C ASN A 14 4.72 39.46 -11.22
N ASP A 15 4.34 39.58 -12.48
CA ASP A 15 4.23 38.57 -13.51
C ASP A 15 5.60 37.96 -13.85
N ASN A 16 5.77 36.65 -13.60
CA ASN A 16 6.75 35.80 -14.26
C ASN A 16 6.36 34.33 -14.07
N ARG A 17 6.12 33.64 -15.19
CA ARG A 17 5.65 32.25 -15.29
C ARG A 17 6.68 31.23 -14.76
N LYS A 18 6.75 31.09 -13.45
CA LYS A 18 7.16 29.87 -12.72
C LYS A 18 6.14 29.66 -11.60
N SER A 19 5.74 28.41 -11.35
CA SER A 19 4.86 28.04 -10.24
C SER A 19 5.39 28.64 -8.92
N PRO A 20 4.56 29.29 -8.10
CA PRO A 20 5.03 30.00 -6.92
C PRO A 20 5.44 29.01 -5.83
N THR A 21 6.72 28.94 -5.52
CA THR A 21 7.19 28.43 -4.23
C THR A 21 6.86 29.48 -3.18
N PHE A 22 5.89 29.20 -2.31
CA PHE A 22 5.51 30.09 -1.21
C PHE A 22 6.58 30.05 -0.11
N ASP A 23 7.03 31.24 0.31
CA ASP A 23 8.07 31.42 1.33
C ASP A 23 7.51 31.10 2.74
N ASN A 24 8.16 30.20 3.48
CA ASN A 24 7.66 29.57 4.72
C ASN A 24 7.72 30.46 5.99
N ASN A 25 7.96 31.77 5.86
CA ASN A 25 8.34 32.62 7.00
C ASN A 25 7.43 33.83 7.23
N SER A 26 6.12 33.63 7.41
CA SER A 26 5.24 34.69 7.92
C SER A 26 4.56 34.32 9.25
N VAL A 27 5.35 33.94 10.25
CA VAL A 27 4.94 34.13 11.65
C VAL A 27 5.31 35.57 12.00
N SER A 28 4.32 36.41 12.27
CA SER A 28 4.59 37.77 12.75
C SER A 28 5.47 37.72 14.01
N ALA A 29 6.27 38.75 14.29
CA ALA A 29 7.10 38.82 15.50
C ALA A 29 6.32 38.71 16.84
N LYS A 30 4.99 38.61 16.79
CA LYS A 30 4.08 38.38 17.93
C LYS A 30 3.45 36.98 17.98
N GLY A 31 3.81 36.06 17.09
CA GLY A 31 3.27 34.69 17.10
C GLY A 31 1.79 34.56 16.72
N GLN A 32 1.14 35.62 16.21
CA GLN A 32 -0.23 35.51 15.71
C GLN A 32 -0.23 34.89 14.31
N VAL A 33 -0.87 33.73 14.19
CA VAL A 33 -1.22 33.09 12.92
C VAL A 33 -2.56 33.67 12.46
N SER A 34 -2.58 34.26 11.28
CA SER A 34 -3.84 34.74 10.68
C SER A 34 -4.68 33.56 10.20
N VAL A 35 -6.00 33.74 10.09
CA VAL A 35 -6.90 32.73 9.49
C VAL A 35 -6.39 32.29 8.12
N LEU A 36 -5.89 33.23 7.30
CA LEU A 36 -5.31 32.93 5.99
C LEU A 36 -4.05 32.05 6.08
N GLY A 37 -3.19 32.30 7.08
CA GLY A 37 -2.01 31.47 7.33
C GLY A 37 -2.38 30.04 7.70
N MET A 38 -3.40 29.86 8.52
CA MET A 38 -3.92 28.55 8.88
C MET A 38 -4.54 27.83 7.67
N LEU A 39 -5.38 28.49 6.88
CA LEU A 39 -5.98 27.90 5.67
C LEU A 39 -4.90 27.45 4.68
N LYS A 40 -3.81 28.24 4.53
CA LYS A 40 -2.65 27.86 3.72
C LYS A 40 -1.95 26.62 4.23
N SER A 41 -1.75 26.50 5.55
CA SER A 41 -1.18 25.27 6.14
C SER A 41 -2.04 24.06 5.79
N ILE A 42 -3.36 24.15 5.97
CA ILE A 42 -4.29 23.07 5.64
C ILE A 42 -4.19 22.70 4.15
N LEU A 43 -4.21 23.68 3.24
CA LEU A 43 -4.08 23.45 1.79
C LEU A 43 -2.76 22.76 1.41
N ASN A 44 -1.67 23.08 2.12
CA ASN A 44 -0.37 22.44 1.96
C ASN A 44 -0.27 21.06 2.63
N GLY A 45 -1.38 20.53 3.15
CA GLY A 45 -1.42 19.29 3.92
C GLY A 45 -0.83 19.39 5.32
N GLN A 46 -0.42 20.58 5.78
CA GLN A 46 0.22 20.76 7.08
C GLN A 46 -0.80 20.88 8.21
N LYS A 47 -0.43 20.42 9.40
CA LYS A 47 -1.22 20.62 10.62
C LYS A 47 -1.36 22.12 10.94
N PRO A 48 -2.57 22.67 11.09
CA PRO A 48 -2.75 24.06 11.49
C PRO A 48 -2.30 24.29 12.95
N VAL A 49 -1.73 25.48 13.20
CA VAL A 49 -1.46 25.98 14.56
C VAL A 49 -2.73 26.59 15.12
N LEU A 50 -3.20 26.10 16.27
CA LEU A 50 -4.35 26.70 16.93
C LEU A 50 -3.96 27.98 17.67
N THR A 51 -4.60 29.08 17.28
CA THR A 51 -4.66 30.33 18.03
C THR A 51 -6.12 30.61 18.39
N LYS A 52 -6.36 31.56 19.29
CA LYS A 52 -7.72 31.97 19.69
C LYS A 52 -8.59 32.39 18.49
N ASP A 53 -7.98 32.94 17.44
CA ASP A 53 -8.69 33.42 16.24
C ASP A 53 -9.11 32.27 15.29
N VAL A 54 -8.58 31.06 15.49
CA VAL A 54 -8.86 29.87 14.67
C VAL A 54 -9.41 28.68 15.47
N GLU A 55 -9.87 28.94 16.69
CA GLU A 55 -10.39 27.90 17.60
C GLU A 55 -11.59 27.15 17.01
N TRP A 56 -12.38 27.79 16.13
CA TRP A 56 -13.49 27.18 15.41
C TRP A 56 -13.08 25.97 14.54
N VAL A 57 -11.83 25.88 14.08
CA VAL A 57 -11.33 24.71 13.35
C VAL A 57 -11.22 23.50 14.27
N SER A 58 -10.88 23.71 15.54
CA SER A 58 -10.88 22.63 16.52
C SER A 58 -12.27 22.04 16.74
N GLU A 59 -13.31 22.87 16.64
CA GLU A 59 -14.70 22.44 16.77
C GLU A 59 -15.15 21.60 15.57
N ILE A 60 -14.76 22.00 14.35
CA ILE A 60 -14.96 21.18 13.15
C ILE A 60 -14.29 19.82 13.31
N PHE A 61 -13.02 19.80 13.74
CA PHE A 61 -12.30 18.53 13.86
C PHE A 61 -12.87 17.65 14.99
N LYS A 62 -13.37 18.24 16.09
CA LYS A 62 -14.15 17.52 17.11
C LYS A 62 -15.42 16.92 16.53
N ASN A 63 -16.14 17.65 15.69
CA ASN A 63 -17.34 17.14 15.02
C ASN A 63 -17.00 15.95 14.11
N MET A 64 -15.85 16.00 13.42
CA MET A 64 -15.35 14.87 12.62
C MET A 64 -15.11 13.62 13.48
N GLU A 65 -14.48 13.77 14.66
CA GLU A 65 -14.27 12.67 15.60
C GLU A 65 -15.60 12.11 16.12
N VAL A 66 -16.51 12.98 16.58
CA VAL A 66 -17.83 12.59 17.11
C VAL A 66 -18.67 11.87 16.05
N ALA A 67 -18.60 12.31 14.80
CA ALA A 67 -19.31 11.68 13.68
C ALA A 67 -18.61 10.41 13.15
N ASN A 68 -17.45 10.03 13.69
CA ASN A 68 -16.60 8.97 13.18
C ASN A 68 -16.29 9.14 11.68
N THR A 69 -16.10 10.38 11.22
CA THR A 69 -15.57 10.64 9.87
C THR A 69 -14.05 10.57 9.85
N ILE A 70 -13.39 10.63 11.00
CA ILE A 70 -11.95 10.38 11.17
C ILE A 70 -11.72 9.22 12.16
N PRO A 71 -10.73 8.34 11.94
CA PRO A 71 -10.46 7.23 12.85
C PRO A 71 -9.57 7.61 14.04
N GLU A 72 -8.84 8.73 13.97
CA GLU A 72 -7.96 9.21 15.04
C GLU A 72 -8.56 10.40 15.80
N ASN A 73 -8.03 10.69 16.99
CA ASN A 73 -8.43 11.88 17.77
C ASN A 73 -8.12 13.16 16.97
N TRP A 74 -9.05 14.10 17.00
CA TRP A 74 -8.95 15.36 16.25
C TRP A 74 -7.70 16.18 16.62
N ASP A 75 -7.25 16.07 17.87
CA ASP A 75 -6.13 16.84 18.43
C ASP A 75 -4.77 16.44 17.85
N GLN A 76 -4.70 15.32 17.13
CA GLN A 76 -3.50 14.87 16.42
C GLN A 76 -3.27 15.65 15.13
N PHE A 77 -4.30 16.30 14.59
CA PHE A 77 -4.25 17.03 13.32
C PHE A 77 -3.95 18.51 13.48
N ILE A 78 -3.72 18.97 14.71
CA ILE A 78 -3.33 20.33 15.04
C ILE A 78 -1.91 20.35 15.60
N LEU A 79 -1.24 21.50 15.49
CA LEU A 79 -0.01 21.76 16.24
C LEU A 79 -0.38 22.29 17.62
N LYS A 80 0.02 21.55 18.67
CA LYS A 80 -0.13 21.98 20.06
C LYS A 80 0.85 23.12 20.37
N PRO A 81 0.53 24.01 21.32
CA PRO A 81 1.45 25.08 21.74
C PRO A 81 2.84 24.53 22.09
N GLY A 82 3.88 25.09 21.46
CA GLY A 82 5.27 24.65 21.66
C GLY A 82 5.75 23.52 20.74
N GLN A 83 4.87 22.89 19.95
CA GLN A 83 5.30 21.90 18.96
C GLN A 83 5.94 22.58 17.74
N ASN A 84 7.11 22.09 17.34
CA ASN A 84 7.79 22.57 16.15
C ASN A 84 7.15 21.92 14.89
N PRO A 85 6.60 22.71 13.93
CA PRO A 85 6.03 22.18 12.70
C PRO A 85 7.03 21.35 11.87
N ASN A 86 8.33 21.58 12.06
CA ASN A 86 9.39 20.86 11.37
C ASN A 86 9.82 19.55 12.05
N HIS A 87 9.39 19.29 13.29
CA HIS A 87 9.67 18.03 13.99
C HIS A 87 8.74 16.89 13.52
N GLY A 88 9.15 15.63 13.71
CA GLY A 88 8.41 14.46 13.24
C GLY A 88 6.92 14.43 13.63
N MET A 89 6.56 14.89 14.83
CA MET A 89 5.16 15.02 15.27
C MET A 89 4.39 16.18 14.62
N GLY A 90 5.09 17.22 14.15
CA GLY A 90 4.52 18.38 13.46
C GLY A 90 4.32 18.16 11.96
N ARG A 91 5.09 17.25 11.36
CA ARG A 91 4.96 16.82 9.94
C ARG A 91 3.91 15.72 9.79
N GLY A 92 2.63 16.05 10.01
CA GLY A 92 1.54 15.20 9.55
C GLY A 92 0.96 15.75 8.26
N ASP A 93 0.75 14.90 7.26
CA ASP A 93 -0.05 15.24 6.10
C ASP A 93 -1.52 14.97 6.41
N ILE A 94 -2.29 16.03 6.67
CA ILE A 94 -3.72 15.89 7.01
C ILE A 94 -4.55 15.33 5.84
N ARG A 95 -3.97 15.27 4.62
CA ARG A 95 -4.61 14.68 3.44
C ARG A 95 -4.58 13.14 3.44
N MET A 96 -3.82 12.53 4.35
CA MET A 96 -3.68 11.06 4.41
C MET A 96 -4.79 10.36 5.21
N SER A 97 -5.92 11.02 5.45
CA SER A 97 -7.05 10.41 6.15
C SER A 97 -7.62 9.22 5.37
N ALA A 98 -7.75 8.07 6.04
CA ALA A 98 -8.43 6.90 5.49
C ALA A 98 -9.92 7.21 5.24
N LEU A 99 -10.50 6.69 4.16
CA LEU A 99 -11.92 6.87 3.87
C LEU A 99 -12.75 6.10 4.90
N CYS A 100 -13.25 6.83 5.90
CA CYS A 100 -14.15 6.29 6.91
C CYS A 100 -15.50 5.90 6.29
N TYR A 101 -16.13 4.90 6.90
CA TYR A 101 -17.44 4.40 6.49
C TYR A 101 -18.49 5.51 6.46
N THR A 102 -18.50 6.40 7.46
CA THR A 102 -19.43 7.54 7.52
C THR A 102 -19.26 8.48 6.33
N THR A 103 -18.03 8.92 6.04
CA THR A 103 -17.72 9.77 4.88
C THR A 103 -18.15 9.10 3.57
N HIS A 104 -17.83 7.81 3.40
CA HIS A 104 -18.23 7.06 2.22
C HIS A 104 -19.75 6.99 2.03
N LYS A 105 -20.48 6.71 3.12
CA LYS A 105 -21.95 6.64 3.12
C LYS A 105 -22.56 7.99 2.74
N ASN A 106 -22.05 9.09 3.28
CA ASN A 106 -22.50 10.44 2.93
C ASN A 106 -22.20 10.78 1.47
N GLY A 107 -21.06 10.31 0.96
CA GLY A 107 -20.68 10.40 -0.45
C GLY A 107 -21.68 9.71 -1.39
N ILE A 108 -22.03 8.46 -1.09
CA ILE A 108 -23.03 7.69 -1.85
C ILE A 108 -24.38 8.39 -1.81
N PHE A 109 -24.81 8.79 -0.62
CA PHE A 109 -26.09 9.47 -0.39
C PHE A 109 -26.23 10.70 -1.30
N TRP A 110 -25.22 11.57 -1.35
CA TRP A 110 -25.28 12.77 -2.20
C TRP A 110 -25.20 12.44 -3.69
N LYS A 111 -24.38 11.46 -4.10
CA LYS A 111 -24.33 11.02 -5.51
C LYS A 111 -25.70 10.52 -6.01
N GLU A 112 -26.40 9.73 -5.20
CA GLU A 112 -27.75 9.25 -5.51
C GLU A 112 -28.75 10.41 -5.59
N LYS A 113 -28.75 11.31 -4.60
CA LYS A 113 -29.68 12.45 -4.55
C LYS A 113 -29.51 13.44 -5.70
N LEU A 114 -28.27 13.72 -6.08
CA LEU A 114 -27.95 14.58 -7.22
C LEU A 114 -28.42 13.94 -8.52
N GLY A 115 -28.16 12.64 -8.71
CA GLY A 115 -28.63 11.86 -9.86
C GLY A 115 -30.16 11.81 -9.98
N GLU A 116 -30.88 11.52 -8.87
CA GLU A 116 -32.35 11.56 -8.81
C GLU A 116 -32.92 12.93 -9.21
N SER A 117 -32.15 14.00 -8.95
CA SER A 117 -32.53 15.37 -9.22
C SER A 117 -32.16 15.86 -10.62
N GLY A 118 -31.50 15.02 -11.44
CA GLY A 118 -30.99 15.38 -12.77
C GLY A 118 -29.73 16.25 -12.74
N ILE A 119 -29.00 16.26 -11.62
CA ILE A 119 -27.74 16.99 -11.45
C ILE A 119 -26.59 15.98 -11.56
N ASN A 120 -26.04 15.85 -12.76
CA ASN A 120 -24.93 14.96 -13.06
C ASN A 120 -23.58 15.69 -12.97
N ASN A 121 -23.52 16.99 -13.29
CA ASN A 121 -22.27 17.78 -13.27
C ASN A 121 -21.93 18.33 -11.88
N CYS A 122 -21.85 17.45 -10.88
CA CYS A 122 -21.59 17.82 -9.50
C CYS A 122 -20.60 16.85 -8.84
N ILE A 123 -19.57 17.38 -8.16
CA ILE A 123 -18.60 16.58 -7.40
C ILE A 123 -18.92 16.61 -5.92
N VAL A 124 -18.89 15.43 -5.29
CA VAL A 124 -19.01 15.27 -3.83
C VAL A 124 -17.61 15.22 -3.21
N LEU A 125 -17.25 16.27 -2.46
CA LEU A 125 -15.88 16.54 -1.98
C LEU A 125 -15.42 15.50 -0.93
N GLY A 126 -14.17 15.04 -1.05
CA GLY A 126 -13.53 14.02 -0.20
C GLY A 126 -14.03 12.58 -0.37
N CYS A 127 -15.07 12.37 -1.18
CA CYS A 127 -15.66 11.06 -1.41
C CYS A 127 -15.24 10.41 -2.74
N ASP A 128 -14.67 11.17 -3.66
CA ASP A 128 -14.23 10.64 -4.94
C ASP A 128 -12.82 10.03 -4.84
N PRO A 129 -12.65 8.72 -5.12
CA PRO A 129 -11.34 8.09 -5.12
C PRO A 129 -10.35 8.76 -6.08
N ALA A 130 -10.84 9.39 -7.16
CA ALA A 130 -10.00 10.08 -8.12
C ALA A 130 -9.26 11.27 -7.51
N PHE A 131 -9.85 11.98 -6.55
CA PHE A 131 -9.18 13.11 -5.88
C PHE A 131 -8.42 12.67 -4.63
N ARG A 132 -8.91 11.62 -3.94
CA ARG A 132 -8.35 11.18 -2.65
C ARG A 132 -7.00 10.46 -2.74
N PHE A 133 -6.74 9.73 -3.82
CA PHE A 133 -5.56 8.84 -3.92
C PHE A 133 -4.48 9.33 -4.89
N GLN A 134 -4.64 10.51 -5.49
CA GLN A 134 -3.65 11.03 -6.42
C GLN A 134 -2.50 11.72 -5.69
N LYS A 135 -1.26 11.35 -6.03
CA LYS A 135 -0.03 12.00 -5.53
C LYS A 135 0.20 13.39 -6.13
N VAL A 136 -0.52 13.73 -7.21
CA VAL A 136 -0.44 15.01 -7.91
C VAL A 136 -1.67 15.80 -7.53
N GLU A 137 -1.48 17.07 -7.16
CA GLU A 137 -2.58 18.00 -6.86
C GLU A 137 -3.47 18.15 -8.09
N VAL A 138 -4.61 17.47 -8.06
CA VAL A 138 -5.67 17.65 -9.04
C VAL A 138 -6.71 18.54 -8.40
N ASP A 139 -6.80 19.78 -8.86
CA ASP A 139 -7.80 20.73 -8.37
C ASP A 139 -9.19 20.31 -8.85
N PRO A 140 -10.10 19.90 -7.94
CA PRO A 140 -11.45 19.46 -8.30
C PRO A 140 -12.26 20.53 -9.02
N SER A 141 -11.90 21.82 -8.89
CA SER A 141 -12.59 22.97 -9.50
C SER A 141 -12.74 22.87 -11.02
N HIS A 142 -11.82 22.20 -11.72
CA HIS A 142 -11.79 22.07 -13.17
C HIS A 142 -12.76 21.00 -13.72
N PHE A 143 -13.31 20.17 -12.85
CA PHE A 143 -13.98 18.94 -13.27
C PHE A 143 -15.50 19.02 -13.19
N ALA A 144 -16.06 19.95 -12.41
CA ALA A 144 -17.50 20.09 -12.26
C ALA A 144 -17.99 21.53 -12.29
N ASP A 145 -19.28 21.68 -12.57
CA ASP A 145 -19.95 22.98 -12.51
C ASP A 145 -20.50 23.30 -11.12
N SER A 146 -20.59 22.32 -10.24
CA SER A 146 -21.02 22.49 -8.86
C SER A 146 -20.37 21.48 -7.93
N PHE A 147 -20.38 21.79 -6.63
CA PHE A 147 -19.77 20.95 -5.62
C PHE A 147 -20.69 20.79 -4.41
N VAL A 148 -20.62 19.62 -3.76
CA VAL A 148 -21.25 19.36 -2.46
C VAL A 148 -20.17 18.93 -1.47
N LEU A 149 -20.09 19.63 -0.34
CA LEU A 149 -19.34 19.23 0.85
C LEU A 149 -20.26 18.43 1.78
N PRO A 150 -20.14 17.10 1.86
CA PRO A 150 -20.86 16.32 2.86
C PRO A 150 -20.29 16.52 4.26
N GLU A 151 -20.95 15.99 5.29
CA GLU A 151 -20.28 15.68 6.56
C GLU A 151 -19.15 14.67 6.27
N GLY A 152 -17.91 15.11 6.48
CA GLY A 152 -16.75 14.41 5.95
C GLY A 152 -15.53 14.57 6.84
N ASP A 153 -14.38 14.22 6.30
CA ASP A 153 -13.10 14.18 7.00
C ASP A 153 -12.18 15.33 6.56
N PHE A 154 -10.90 15.24 6.94
CA PHE A 154 -9.89 16.22 6.54
C PHE A 154 -9.72 16.37 5.03
N ASN A 155 -9.91 15.30 4.25
CA ASN A 155 -9.85 15.39 2.79
C ASN A 155 -11.05 16.13 2.24
N SER A 156 -12.26 15.85 2.75
CA SER A 156 -13.46 16.63 2.38
C SER A 156 -13.26 18.11 2.66
N PHE A 157 -12.68 18.45 3.81
CA PHE A 157 -12.41 19.84 4.17
C PHE A 157 -11.29 20.47 3.32
N HIS A 158 -10.22 19.72 3.02
CA HIS A 158 -9.14 20.17 2.13
C HIS A 158 -9.65 20.44 0.70
N ASP A 159 -10.41 19.51 0.13
CA ASP A 159 -11.03 19.65 -1.19
C ASP A 159 -11.93 20.89 -1.23
N PHE A 160 -12.73 21.10 -0.18
CA PHE A 160 -13.55 22.30 -0.04
C PHE A 160 -12.71 23.59 -0.06
N LEU A 161 -11.65 23.66 0.73
CA LEU A 161 -10.77 24.83 0.72
C LEU A 161 -10.10 25.06 -0.64
N SER A 162 -9.82 23.99 -1.38
CA SER A 162 -9.22 24.06 -2.72
C SER A 162 -10.18 24.71 -3.73
N VAL A 163 -11.45 24.28 -3.76
CA VAL A 163 -12.47 24.89 -4.62
C VAL A 163 -12.72 26.36 -4.24
N ILE A 164 -12.68 26.69 -2.96
CA ILE A 164 -12.81 28.07 -2.48
C ILE A 164 -11.65 28.94 -2.95
N HIS A 165 -10.43 28.41 -2.86
CA HIS A 165 -9.26 29.09 -3.38
C HIS A 165 -9.40 29.35 -4.89
N TYR A 166 -9.87 28.37 -5.67
CA TYR A 166 -10.15 28.52 -7.09
C TYR A 166 -11.18 29.63 -7.38
N ASN A 167 -12.35 29.61 -6.71
CA ASN A 167 -13.42 30.59 -6.92
C ASN A 167 -12.96 32.03 -6.67
N ARG A 168 -11.98 32.21 -5.79
CA ARG A 168 -11.37 33.51 -5.48
C ARG A 168 -10.40 33.97 -6.58
N GLU A 169 -9.57 33.06 -7.08
CA GLU A 169 -8.64 33.35 -8.19
C GLU A 169 -9.41 33.59 -9.51
N HIS A 170 -10.59 32.98 -9.66
CA HIS A 170 -11.42 33.04 -10.86
C HIS A 170 -12.83 33.59 -10.58
N PRO A 171 -12.98 34.87 -10.19
CA PRO A 171 -14.26 35.43 -9.76
C PRO A 171 -15.35 35.44 -10.84
N LEU A 172 -14.98 35.33 -12.12
CA LEU A 172 -15.92 35.24 -13.24
C LEU A 172 -16.40 33.81 -13.51
N GLU A 173 -15.73 32.80 -12.95
CA GLU A 173 -15.99 31.37 -13.20
C GLU A 173 -16.43 30.64 -11.92
N GLN A 174 -16.93 31.42 -10.94
CA GLN A 174 -17.28 30.88 -9.63
C GLN A 174 -18.31 29.75 -9.73
N LYS A 175 -17.90 28.60 -9.22
CA LYS A 175 -18.69 27.38 -9.15
C LYS A 175 -19.51 27.37 -7.86
N PRO A 176 -20.84 27.14 -7.89
CA PRO A 176 -21.64 27.00 -6.68
C PRO A 176 -21.16 25.82 -5.82
N ILE A 177 -21.04 26.07 -4.52
CA ILE A 177 -20.67 25.07 -3.52
C ILE A 177 -21.80 24.96 -2.50
N VAL A 178 -22.35 23.77 -2.32
CA VAL A 178 -23.28 23.47 -1.23
C VAL A 178 -22.53 22.79 -0.10
N VAL A 179 -22.76 23.24 1.12
CA VAL A 179 -22.32 22.59 2.35
C VAL A 179 -23.53 21.91 2.99
N ASP A 180 -23.47 20.58 3.12
CA ASP A 180 -24.49 19.78 3.81
C ASP A 180 -24.44 20.06 5.31
N ASN A 181 -25.32 20.95 5.78
CA ASN A 181 -25.37 21.35 7.19
C ASN A 181 -26.68 20.93 7.86
N ARG A 182 -27.30 19.83 7.40
CA ARG A 182 -28.58 19.31 7.92
C ARG A 182 -28.54 19.00 9.42
N ASN A 183 -27.40 18.56 9.94
CA ASN A 183 -27.23 18.22 11.36
C ASN A 183 -26.39 19.25 12.14
N GLY A 184 -26.12 20.44 11.58
CA GLY A 184 -25.27 21.45 12.22
C GLY A 184 -23.78 21.10 12.25
N PHE A 185 -23.35 20.08 11.50
CA PHE A 185 -21.96 19.60 11.49
C PHE A 185 -20.93 20.71 11.19
N TRP A 186 -21.31 21.66 10.33
CA TRP A 186 -20.49 22.78 9.88
C TRP A 186 -20.90 24.13 10.50
N ASP A 187 -21.62 24.17 11.62
CA ASP A 187 -22.07 25.42 12.26
C ASP A 187 -20.90 26.35 12.63
N ALA A 188 -19.80 25.79 13.15
CA ALA A 188 -18.59 26.53 13.45
C ALA A 188 -17.97 27.18 12.19
N LEU A 189 -18.02 26.49 11.04
CA LEU A 189 -17.59 27.03 9.75
C LEU A 189 -18.54 28.14 9.29
N LYS A 190 -19.85 27.91 9.38
CA LYS A 190 -20.91 28.83 8.95
C LYS A 190 -20.81 30.19 9.66
N GLU A 191 -20.63 30.19 10.97
CA GLU A 191 -20.45 31.44 11.76
C GLU A 191 -19.25 32.26 11.26
N LYS A 192 -18.18 31.60 10.83
CA LYS A 192 -16.98 32.26 10.29
C LYS A 192 -17.12 32.67 8.83
N VAL A 193 -17.93 31.96 8.06
CA VAL A 193 -18.29 32.35 6.70
C VAL A 193 -18.94 33.73 6.67
N ASP A 194 -19.88 33.97 7.57
CA ASP A 194 -20.62 35.23 7.63
C ASP A 194 -19.75 36.41 8.09
N THR A 195 -18.77 36.16 8.96
CA THR A 195 -17.96 37.23 9.60
C THR A 195 -16.69 37.59 8.85
N LEU A 196 -16.07 36.67 8.12
CA LEU A 196 -14.74 36.88 7.55
C LEU A 196 -14.74 37.53 6.16
N GLY A 197 -15.88 37.66 5.48
CA GLY A 197 -16.01 38.25 4.13
C GLY A 197 -15.28 37.48 3.00
N PHE A 198 -14.26 36.70 3.35
CA PHE A 198 -13.47 35.80 2.49
C PHE A 198 -14.35 34.84 1.69
N TRP A 199 -15.45 34.40 2.29
CA TRP A 199 -16.33 33.36 1.76
C TRP A 199 -17.50 33.91 0.93
N GLN A 200 -17.90 35.18 1.16
CA GLN A 200 -18.97 35.84 0.40
C GLN A 200 -18.64 35.92 -1.09
N ALA A 201 -17.34 35.91 -1.43
CA ALA A 201 -16.86 35.89 -2.80
C ALA A 201 -16.83 34.48 -3.43
N SER A 202 -17.32 33.40 -2.79
CA SER A 202 -17.09 32.02 -3.29
C SER A 202 -18.37 31.20 -3.55
N LYS A 203 -19.54 31.83 -3.66
CA LYS A 203 -20.86 31.17 -3.89
C LYS A 203 -21.09 29.92 -3.02
N VAL A 204 -20.86 30.05 -1.72
CA VAL A 204 -21.06 28.97 -0.75
C VAL A 204 -22.47 29.06 -0.15
N PHE A 205 -23.17 27.94 -0.08
CA PHE A 205 -24.50 27.84 0.51
C PHE A 205 -24.59 26.71 1.53
N PHE A 206 -24.93 27.03 2.77
CA PHE A 206 -25.12 26.06 3.85
C PHE A 206 -26.57 25.58 3.86
N ALA A 207 -26.81 24.43 3.24
CA ALA A 207 -28.15 23.86 3.12
C ALA A 207 -28.58 23.20 4.43
N SER A 208 -29.78 23.53 4.90
CA SER A 208 -30.41 22.90 6.06
C SER A 208 -31.27 21.69 5.69
N SER A 209 -31.49 21.46 4.39
CA SER A 209 -32.19 20.30 3.85
C SER A 209 -31.66 19.90 2.47
N GLU A 210 -31.98 18.68 2.04
CA GLU A 210 -31.66 18.16 0.70
C GLU A 210 -32.33 18.98 -0.40
N ALA A 211 -33.58 19.41 -0.18
CA ALA A 211 -34.34 20.18 -1.14
C ALA A 211 -33.68 21.55 -1.39
N GLU A 212 -33.24 22.23 -0.33
CA GLU A 212 -32.53 23.50 -0.43
C GLU A 212 -31.20 23.35 -1.19
N ALA A 213 -30.45 22.27 -0.93
CA ALA A 213 -29.20 21.97 -1.63
C ALA A 213 -29.42 21.81 -3.14
N VAL A 214 -30.41 20.99 -3.52
CA VAL A 214 -30.74 20.71 -4.92
C VAL A 214 -31.26 21.97 -5.62
N GLU A 215 -32.13 22.73 -4.99
CA GLU A 215 -32.67 23.98 -5.53
C GLU A 215 -31.59 25.04 -5.73
N PHE A 216 -30.64 25.15 -4.78
CA PHE A 216 -29.50 26.06 -4.91
C PHE A 216 -28.63 25.69 -6.12
N ILE A 217 -28.30 24.41 -6.32
CA ILE A 217 -27.49 23.99 -7.47
C ILE A 217 -28.23 24.27 -8.78
N LYS A 218 -29.51 23.90 -8.88
CA LYS A 218 -30.33 24.13 -10.09
C LYS A 218 -30.48 25.61 -10.46
N SER A 219 -30.54 26.49 -9.47
CA SER A 219 -30.66 27.94 -9.71
C SER A 219 -29.33 28.62 -10.06
N ASN A 220 -28.19 27.95 -9.82
CA ASN A 220 -26.85 28.53 -10.00
C ASN A 220 -26.00 27.84 -11.07
N VAL A 221 -26.46 26.72 -11.63
CA VAL A 221 -25.84 26.02 -12.77
C VAL A 221 -26.73 26.18 -14.00
N ILE A 222 -26.13 26.38 -15.17
CA ILE A 222 -26.87 26.48 -16.43
C ILE A 222 -27.62 25.16 -16.67
N GLU A 223 -28.92 25.23 -17.01
CA GLU A 223 -29.79 24.04 -17.14
C GLU A 223 -29.22 22.99 -18.10
N ASP A 224 -28.65 23.42 -19.23
CA ASP A 224 -27.97 22.56 -20.21
C ASP A 224 -26.80 21.77 -19.62
N ASN A 225 -26.17 22.27 -18.56
CA ASN A 225 -25.03 21.64 -17.90
C ASN A 225 -25.43 20.69 -16.78
N LEU A 226 -26.67 20.76 -16.27
CA LEU A 226 -27.12 19.90 -15.16
C LEU A 226 -27.05 18.43 -15.56
N GLY A 227 -27.45 18.10 -16.80
CA GLY A 227 -27.46 16.72 -17.30
C GLY A 227 -26.10 16.22 -17.80
N ILE A 228 -25.13 17.11 -18.02
CA ILE A 228 -23.80 16.75 -18.51
C ILE A 228 -23.05 16.04 -17.37
N LEU A 229 -22.36 14.95 -17.67
CA LEU A 229 -21.46 14.35 -16.68
C LEU A 229 -20.27 15.30 -16.46
N PRO A 230 -19.67 15.33 -15.25
CA PRO A 230 -18.48 16.13 -14.99
C PRO A 230 -17.44 15.88 -16.07
N ALA A 231 -16.71 16.91 -16.49
CA ALA A 231 -15.77 16.83 -17.59
C ALA A 231 -14.71 15.77 -17.26
N THR A 232 -14.92 14.54 -17.72
CA THR A 232 -13.86 13.53 -17.79
C THR A 232 -12.94 14.00 -18.90
N LEU A 233 -11.68 14.34 -18.58
CA LEU A 233 -10.58 14.64 -19.52
C LEU A 233 -10.99 14.46 -21.01
N SER A 234 -11.57 15.48 -21.63
CA SER A 234 -12.13 15.37 -22.98
C SER A 234 -11.01 15.50 -24.02
N HIS A 235 -10.68 14.39 -24.66
CA HIS A 235 -9.69 14.28 -25.75
C HIS A 235 -10.44 14.06 -27.10
N PRO A 236 -9.90 14.48 -28.27
CA PRO A 236 -10.53 14.54 -29.62
C PRO A 236 -11.18 13.29 -30.23
N PHE A 237 -11.44 12.21 -29.50
CA PHE A 237 -11.87 10.94 -30.07
C PHE A 237 -13.28 10.56 -29.62
N VAL A 238 -14.27 11.07 -30.35
CA VAL A 238 -15.66 10.59 -30.31
C VAL A 238 -15.79 9.49 -31.37
N PHE A 239 -16.09 8.26 -30.96
CA PHE A 239 -16.50 7.19 -31.88
C PHE A 239 -17.98 7.40 -32.19
N GLU A 240 -18.29 7.84 -33.41
CA GLU A 240 -19.68 7.91 -33.86
C GLU A 240 -20.23 6.49 -34.05
N GLY A 241 -21.39 6.22 -33.46
CA GLY A 241 -22.25 5.10 -33.84
C GLY A 241 -22.19 3.86 -32.96
N GLU A 242 -21.03 3.26 -32.70
CA GLU A 242 -20.97 1.92 -32.07
C GLU A 242 -19.69 1.73 -31.28
N ASN A 243 -19.66 2.18 -30.02
CA ASN A 243 -18.50 2.01 -29.15
C ASN A 243 -18.13 0.53 -29.02
N PRO A 244 -17.02 0.05 -29.62
CA PRO A 244 -16.68 -1.36 -29.58
C PRO A 244 -16.30 -1.79 -28.16
N VAL A 245 -16.34 -3.09 -27.91
CA VAL A 245 -15.86 -3.68 -26.66
C VAL A 245 -14.49 -4.29 -26.93
N LEU A 246 -13.47 -3.82 -26.21
CA LEU A 246 -12.13 -4.37 -26.31
C LEU A 246 -11.90 -5.40 -25.19
N ILE A 247 -11.47 -6.60 -25.57
CA ILE A 247 -11.19 -7.69 -24.65
C ILE A 247 -9.72 -8.08 -24.78
N GLN A 248 -8.98 -7.96 -23.68
CA GLN A 248 -7.53 -8.17 -23.62
C GLN A 248 -7.22 -9.61 -23.22
N GLY A 249 -6.39 -10.28 -24.01
CA GLY A 249 -5.90 -11.64 -23.75
C GLY A 249 -4.74 -11.72 -22.75
N THR A 250 -4.51 -10.66 -21.96
CA THR A 250 -3.48 -10.61 -20.92
C THR A 250 -4.13 -10.59 -19.54
N GLY A 251 -3.69 -11.47 -18.66
CA GLY A 251 -4.03 -11.58 -17.25
C GLY A 251 -3.14 -10.69 -16.38
N ASN A 252 -2.02 -10.19 -16.91
CA ASN A 252 -1.12 -9.29 -16.20
C ASN A 252 -1.85 -8.00 -15.75
N PRO A 253 -2.08 -7.82 -14.43
CA PRO A 253 -2.88 -6.70 -13.92
C PRO A 253 -2.25 -5.33 -14.20
N LYS A 254 -0.92 -5.26 -14.28
CA LYS A 254 -0.18 -4.03 -14.60
C LYS A 254 -0.38 -3.65 -16.06
N LYS A 255 -0.18 -4.58 -17.01
CA LYS A 255 -0.44 -4.32 -18.44
C LYS A 255 -1.89 -3.89 -18.65
N ASN A 256 -2.83 -4.52 -17.94
CA ASN A 256 -4.25 -4.15 -17.97
C ASN A 256 -4.49 -2.77 -17.38
N ALA A 257 -3.90 -2.43 -16.23
CA ALA A 257 -4.03 -1.12 -15.61
C ALA A 257 -3.43 -0.02 -16.49
N ASP A 258 -2.24 -0.24 -17.05
CA ASP A 258 -1.55 0.70 -17.94
C ASP A 258 -2.37 0.92 -19.22
N PHE A 259 -2.81 -0.17 -19.85
CA PHE A 259 -3.64 -0.09 -21.06
C PHE A 259 -5.01 0.53 -20.76
N ASN A 260 -5.63 0.19 -19.63
CA ASN A 260 -6.90 0.79 -19.21
C ASN A 260 -6.74 2.26 -18.85
N ALA A 261 -5.62 2.68 -18.25
CA ALA A 261 -5.33 4.08 -17.99
C ALA A 261 -5.16 4.84 -19.30
N VAL A 262 -4.44 4.26 -20.26
CA VAL A 262 -4.27 4.82 -21.61
C VAL A 262 -5.62 4.87 -22.35
N MET A 263 -6.44 3.82 -22.29
CA MET A 263 -7.74 3.79 -22.96
C MET A 263 -8.79 4.68 -22.29
N LYS A 264 -8.85 4.72 -20.95
CA LYS A 264 -9.70 5.68 -20.24
C LYS A 264 -9.32 7.11 -20.56
N ARG A 265 -8.03 7.37 -20.79
CA ARG A 265 -7.52 8.69 -21.18
C ARG A 265 -7.83 9.06 -22.63
N ASN A 266 -7.71 8.10 -23.57
CA ASN A 266 -7.78 8.40 -25.01
C ASN A 266 -9.12 8.02 -25.66
N ALA A 267 -9.89 7.12 -25.06
CA ALA A 267 -11.14 6.56 -25.58
C ALA A 267 -12.09 6.22 -24.41
N PRO A 268 -12.57 7.21 -23.64
CA PRO A 268 -13.32 6.98 -22.39
C PRO A 268 -14.63 6.19 -22.59
N LEU A 269 -15.19 6.20 -23.81
CA LEU A 269 -16.38 5.45 -24.17
C LEU A 269 -16.09 3.98 -24.55
N LEU A 270 -14.82 3.63 -24.80
CA LEU A 270 -14.40 2.27 -25.07
C LEU A 270 -14.41 1.47 -23.78
N LYS A 271 -15.24 0.42 -23.73
CA LYS A 271 -15.23 -0.49 -22.60
C LYS A 271 -14.14 -1.52 -22.81
N THR A 272 -13.21 -1.59 -21.86
CA THR A 272 -12.14 -2.59 -21.84
C THR A 272 -12.44 -3.65 -20.79
N TYR A 273 -12.19 -4.90 -21.16
CA TYR A 273 -12.31 -6.05 -20.28
C TYR A 273 -11.08 -6.93 -20.45
N THR A 274 -10.71 -7.66 -19.41
CA THR A 274 -9.77 -8.77 -19.58
C THR A 274 -10.56 -10.00 -19.98
N PHE A 275 -9.97 -10.85 -20.81
CA PHE A 275 -10.62 -12.08 -21.25
C PHE A 275 -10.93 -12.98 -20.04
N GLN A 276 -10.05 -13.01 -19.04
CA GLN A 276 -10.26 -13.66 -17.75
C GLN A 276 -11.49 -13.11 -17.00
N SER A 277 -11.69 -11.79 -16.96
CA SER A 277 -12.83 -11.17 -16.27
C SER A 277 -14.18 -11.50 -16.88
N LEU A 278 -14.20 -11.88 -18.16
CA LEU A 278 -15.43 -12.20 -18.87
C LEU A 278 -15.80 -13.68 -18.75
N LEU A 279 -14.82 -14.57 -18.76
CA LEU A 279 -15.05 -16.01 -18.86
C LEU A 279 -14.69 -16.80 -17.58
N GLY A 280 -14.09 -16.16 -16.58
CA GLY A 280 -13.82 -16.73 -15.24
C GLY A 280 -12.83 -17.90 -15.19
N ALA A 281 -12.51 -18.54 -16.33
CA ALA A 281 -11.70 -19.74 -16.42
C ALA A 281 -10.62 -19.69 -17.51
N PHE A 282 -10.37 -18.53 -18.11
CA PHE A 282 -9.32 -18.40 -19.13
C PHE A 282 -7.94 -18.51 -18.48
N GLN A 283 -7.26 -19.62 -18.74
CA GLN A 283 -5.85 -19.80 -18.41
C GLN A 283 -5.03 -19.14 -19.51
N GLU A 284 -4.13 -18.23 -19.15
CA GLU A 284 -3.17 -17.69 -20.12
C GLU A 284 -2.34 -18.84 -20.72
N PRO A 285 -1.99 -18.78 -22.02
CA PRO A 285 -1.08 -19.75 -22.61
C PRO A 285 0.28 -19.69 -21.90
N ASP A 286 0.99 -20.81 -21.89
CA ASP A 286 2.30 -20.95 -21.23
C ASP A 286 3.44 -20.16 -21.92
N GLU A 287 3.14 -19.42 -23.00
CA GLU A 287 4.09 -18.57 -23.75
C GLU A 287 5.31 -19.37 -24.26
N THR A 288 5.06 -20.54 -24.85
CA THR A 288 6.11 -21.52 -25.20
C THR A 288 6.95 -21.13 -26.41
N SER A 289 6.46 -20.19 -27.23
CA SER A 289 7.13 -19.74 -28.45
C SER A 289 8.41 -18.94 -28.20
N LEU A 290 8.57 -18.38 -26.99
CA LEU A 290 9.69 -17.49 -26.61
C LEU A 290 9.87 -16.25 -27.50
N THR A 291 8.88 -15.88 -28.31
CA THR A 291 8.91 -14.69 -29.18
C THR A 291 7.65 -13.85 -28.95
N CYS A 292 7.73 -12.51 -29.04
CA CYS A 292 6.56 -11.66 -28.86
C CYS A 292 5.43 -12.01 -29.84
N LEU A 293 5.80 -12.39 -31.07
CA LEU A 293 4.86 -12.79 -32.11
C LEU A 293 4.20 -14.12 -31.79
N GLY A 294 4.99 -15.15 -31.47
CA GLY A 294 4.43 -16.44 -31.12
C GLY A 294 3.60 -16.39 -29.84
N ASN A 295 4.01 -15.62 -28.83
CA ASN A 295 3.26 -15.46 -27.58
C ASN A 295 1.93 -14.72 -27.81
N ALA A 296 1.92 -13.68 -28.65
CA ALA A 296 0.69 -13.03 -29.05
C ALA A 296 -0.24 -13.96 -29.85
N PHE A 297 0.32 -14.85 -30.69
CA PHE A 297 -0.45 -15.87 -31.39
C PHE A 297 -1.02 -16.92 -30.44
N GLU A 298 -0.22 -17.46 -29.51
CA GLU A 298 -0.70 -18.41 -28.51
C GLU A 298 -1.83 -17.80 -27.66
N LYS A 299 -1.74 -16.52 -27.30
CA LYS A 299 -2.80 -15.78 -26.58
C LYS A 299 -4.04 -15.63 -27.43
N MET A 300 -3.89 -15.30 -28.71
CA MET A 300 -5.02 -15.17 -29.62
C MET A 300 -5.68 -16.54 -29.86
N GLU A 301 -4.90 -17.58 -30.10
CA GLU A 301 -5.37 -18.95 -30.28
C GLU A 301 -6.13 -19.44 -29.05
N ALA A 302 -5.60 -19.21 -27.84
CA ALA A 302 -6.28 -19.53 -26.59
C ALA A 302 -7.62 -18.80 -26.47
N MET A 303 -7.67 -17.49 -26.77
CA MET A 303 -8.92 -16.74 -26.76
C MET A 303 -9.92 -17.29 -27.79
N PHE A 304 -9.45 -17.64 -28.98
CA PHE A 304 -10.29 -18.21 -30.03
C PHE A 304 -10.83 -19.59 -29.67
N HIS A 305 -10.03 -20.43 -29.02
CA HIS A 305 -10.48 -21.73 -28.53
C HIS A 305 -11.60 -21.61 -27.51
N GLU A 306 -11.69 -20.52 -26.74
CA GLU A 306 -12.80 -20.33 -25.80
C GLU A 306 -14.11 -19.88 -26.49
N VAL A 307 -14.02 -19.23 -27.65
CA VAL A 307 -15.21 -18.66 -28.33
C VAL A 307 -15.58 -19.33 -29.64
N TYR A 308 -14.71 -20.17 -30.20
CA TYR A 308 -14.94 -20.96 -31.42
C TYR A 308 -14.63 -22.43 -31.19
N GLN A 309 -15.38 -23.30 -31.87
CA GLN A 309 -15.08 -24.72 -31.98
C GLN A 309 -13.91 -24.95 -32.94
N PRO A 310 -13.26 -26.13 -32.92
CA PRO A 310 -12.16 -26.44 -33.84
C PRO A 310 -12.52 -26.38 -35.34
N ASP A 311 -13.81 -26.47 -35.69
CA ASP A 311 -14.31 -26.34 -37.06
C ASP A 311 -14.61 -24.88 -37.47
N GLY A 312 -14.31 -23.91 -36.61
CA GLY A 312 -14.55 -22.49 -36.83
C GLY A 312 -15.96 -22.01 -36.50
N THR A 313 -16.85 -22.89 -36.00
CA THR A 313 -18.20 -22.48 -35.61
C THR A 313 -18.20 -21.75 -34.25
N PRO A 314 -18.98 -20.66 -34.08
CA PRO A 314 -19.12 -19.98 -32.79
C PRO A 314 -19.59 -20.90 -31.66
N LYS A 315 -18.95 -20.79 -30.48
CA LYS A 315 -19.45 -21.37 -29.23
C LYS A 315 -20.55 -20.50 -28.62
N GLU A 316 -21.35 -21.08 -27.71
CA GLU A 316 -22.37 -20.34 -26.94
C GLU A 316 -21.78 -19.14 -26.19
N VAL A 317 -20.53 -19.24 -25.76
CA VAL A 317 -19.80 -18.15 -25.11
C VAL A 317 -19.74 -16.89 -25.98
N LEU A 318 -19.52 -17.04 -27.30
CA LEU A 318 -19.49 -15.90 -28.21
C LEU A 318 -20.86 -15.22 -28.30
N ASN A 319 -21.94 -16.00 -28.30
CA ASN A 319 -23.30 -15.48 -28.26
C ASN A 319 -23.57 -14.72 -26.96
N GLY A 320 -23.15 -15.29 -25.82
CA GLY A 320 -23.23 -14.63 -24.52
C GLY A 320 -22.45 -13.31 -24.46
N LEU A 321 -21.29 -13.22 -25.13
CA LEU A 321 -20.53 -11.97 -25.24
C LEU A 321 -21.30 -10.91 -26.04
N PHE A 322 -21.84 -11.26 -27.20
CA PHE A 322 -22.62 -10.30 -28.00
C PHE A 322 -23.91 -9.88 -27.30
N GLU A 323 -24.63 -10.80 -26.67
CA GLU A 323 -25.83 -10.48 -25.87
C GLU A 323 -25.48 -9.54 -24.70
N ARG A 324 -24.42 -9.86 -23.95
CA ARG A 324 -23.92 -9.04 -22.85
C ARG A 324 -23.54 -7.63 -23.29
N PHE A 325 -23.04 -7.48 -24.51
CA PHE A 325 -22.61 -6.20 -25.06
C PHE A 325 -23.60 -5.59 -26.05
N ALA A 326 -24.87 -6.00 -26.02
CA ALA A 326 -25.94 -5.46 -26.84
C ALA A 326 -25.60 -5.43 -28.35
N ASN A 327 -25.02 -6.52 -28.85
CA ASN A 327 -24.56 -6.70 -30.23
C ASN A 327 -23.55 -5.64 -30.71
N ARG A 328 -22.80 -5.01 -29.80
CA ARG A 328 -21.67 -4.14 -30.19
C ARG A 328 -20.54 -4.98 -30.81
N PRO A 329 -19.75 -4.41 -31.73
CA PRO A 329 -18.54 -5.04 -32.21
C PRO A 329 -17.60 -5.40 -31.05
N VAL A 330 -17.08 -6.62 -31.06
CA VAL A 330 -16.13 -7.10 -30.05
C VAL A 330 -14.75 -7.20 -30.71
N VAL A 331 -13.73 -6.68 -30.03
CA VAL A 331 -12.34 -6.74 -30.47
C VAL A 331 -11.55 -7.52 -29.44
N PHE A 332 -10.96 -8.64 -29.82
CA PHE A 332 -9.93 -9.28 -29.02
C PHE A 332 -8.58 -8.64 -29.28
N LEU A 333 -7.79 -8.49 -28.23
CA LEU A 333 -6.45 -7.96 -28.28
C LEU A 333 -5.50 -8.91 -27.56
N ALA A 334 -4.63 -9.57 -28.32
CA ALA A 334 -3.46 -10.25 -27.77
C ALA A 334 -2.27 -9.32 -27.93
N ASN A 335 -1.55 -9.05 -26.85
CA ASN A 335 -0.32 -8.27 -26.91
C ASN A 335 0.82 -9.01 -26.24
N ASP A 336 2.01 -8.79 -26.78
CA ASP A 336 3.24 -9.10 -26.08
C ASP A 336 4.31 -8.04 -26.30
N THR A 337 5.19 -7.90 -25.31
CA THR A 337 6.22 -6.87 -25.24
C THR A 337 7.53 -7.54 -24.95
N GLY A 338 8.48 -7.44 -25.86
CA GLY A 338 9.81 -8.01 -25.67
C GLY A 338 10.90 -6.98 -25.91
N ALA A 339 11.87 -6.99 -25.02
CA ALA A 339 13.11 -6.25 -25.14
C ALA A 339 14.07 -7.00 -26.06
N ARG A 340 14.40 -6.42 -27.21
CA ARG A 340 15.53 -6.87 -28.02
C ARG A 340 16.71 -5.93 -27.83
N VAL A 341 17.88 -6.50 -27.57
CA VAL A 341 19.13 -5.75 -27.46
C VAL A 341 20.03 -6.12 -28.62
N LYS A 342 20.64 -5.12 -29.27
CA LYS A 342 21.81 -5.33 -30.13
C LYS A 342 22.95 -4.41 -29.70
N LEU A 343 24.17 -4.87 -29.93
CA LEU A 343 25.36 -4.05 -29.80
C LEU A 343 25.64 -3.40 -31.15
N VAL A 344 25.68 -2.08 -31.18
CA VAL A 344 26.05 -1.30 -32.37
C VAL A 344 27.34 -0.54 -32.10
N ASP A 345 28.14 -0.31 -33.12
CA ASP A 345 29.27 0.60 -33.02
C ASP A 345 28.81 2.07 -33.03
N GLU A 346 29.79 2.97 -32.93
CA GLU A 346 29.62 4.43 -32.98
C GLU A 346 28.86 4.94 -34.23
N ASP A 347 28.91 4.19 -35.33
CA ASP A 347 28.22 4.46 -36.60
C ASP A 347 26.82 3.82 -36.67
N GLY A 348 26.40 3.09 -35.63
CA GLY A 348 25.12 2.37 -35.59
C GLY A 348 25.13 1.02 -36.32
N ASN A 349 26.30 0.53 -36.75
CA ASN A 349 26.41 -0.77 -37.39
C ASN A 349 26.36 -1.88 -36.33
N ALA A 350 25.52 -2.90 -36.55
CA ALA A 350 25.46 -4.05 -35.66
C ALA A 350 26.81 -4.79 -35.64
N ILE A 351 27.33 -5.04 -34.44
CA ILE A 351 28.56 -5.81 -34.25
C ILE A 351 28.20 -7.27 -33.99
N PRO A 352 28.58 -8.20 -34.89
CA PRO A 352 28.35 -9.62 -34.68
C PRO A 352 29.25 -10.11 -33.54
N VAL A 353 28.65 -10.51 -32.43
CA VAL A 353 29.35 -11.14 -31.31
C VAL A 353 29.23 -12.65 -31.44
N ASP A 354 30.35 -13.37 -31.36
CA ASP A 354 30.35 -14.84 -31.33
C ASP A 354 29.90 -15.33 -29.95
N TRP A 355 28.58 -15.43 -29.80
CA TRP A 355 27.94 -15.85 -28.56
C TRP A 355 28.18 -17.33 -28.23
N VAL A 356 28.54 -18.16 -29.22
CA VAL A 356 28.67 -19.61 -29.07
C VAL A 356 29.86 -19.98 -28.18
N ASN A 357 30.90 -19.14 -28.16
CA ASN A 357 32.19 -19.40 -27.53
C ASN A 357 32.44 -18.65 -26.21
N ARG A 358 31.42 -18.03 -25.59
CA ARG A 358 31.55 -17.26 -24.34
C ARG A 358 30.85 -17.92 -23.13
N PRO A 359 31.57 -18.66 -22.27
CA PRO A 359 31.00 -19.41 -21.14
C PRO A 359 30.30 -18.56 -20.07
N GLU A 360 30.73 -17.30 -19.88
CA GLU A 360 30.14 -16.34 -18.95
C GLU A 360 28.70 -15.91 -19.33
N LEU A 361 28.31 -16.15 -20.58
CA LEU A 361 26.96 -15.86 -21.11
C LEU A 361 26.08 -17.12 -21.23
N VAL A 362 26.60 -18.30 -20.85
CA VAL A 362 25.93 -19.59 -21.05
C VAL A 362 24.65 -19.76 -20.24
N LYS A 363 24.45 -19.01 -19.15
CA LYS A 363 23.17 -19.00 -18.42
C LYS A 363 22.00 -18.45 -19.26
N ALA A 364 22.28 -17.66 -20.30
CA ALA A 364 21.27 -17.10 -21.22
C ALA A 364 21.07 -17.93 -22.51
N LYS A 365 21.81 -19.05 -22.67
CA LYS A 365 21.88 -19.84 -23.92
C LYS A 365 20.57 -20.53 -24.31
N HIS A 366 19.65 -20.71 -23.36
CA HIS A 366 18.35 -21.36 -23.61
C HIS A 366 17.33 -20.47 -24.35
N LEU A 367 17.65 -19.18 -24.59
CA LEU A 367 16.70 -18.20 -25.14
C LEU A 367 16.98 -17.81 -26.61
N ILE A 368 18.10 -18.22 -27.18
CA ILE A 368 18.49 -17.84 -28.54
C ILE A 368 18.06 -18.95 -29.50
N ALA A 369 16.98 -18.73 -30.25
CA ALA A 369 16.58 -19.61 -31.34
C ALA A 369 17.72 -19.72 -32.36
N GLU A 370 18.01 -20.93 -32.82
CA GLU A 370 19.12 -21.24 -33.72
C GLU A 370 19.03 -20.43 -35.02
N GLY A 371 19.83 -19.34 -35.09
CA GLY A 371 20.62 -19.05 -36.28
C GLY A 371 20.18 -17.94 -37.25
N LYS A 372 19.22 -17.04 -36.95
CA LYS A 372 18.86 -15.97 -37.91
C LYS A 372 18.61 -14.56 -37.38
N GLU A 373 18.55 -14.30 -36.07
CA GLU A 373 18.38 -12.94 -35.55
C GLU A 373 19.67 -12.42 -34.90
N GLN A 374 20.12 -11.23 -35.30
CA GLN A 374 21.24 -10.49 -34.67
C GLN A 374 20.83 -9.81 -33.34
N TRP A 375 19.62 -10.10 -32.85
CA TRP A 375 19.01 -9.49 -31.69
C TRP A 375 18.94 -10.49 -30.54
N TRP A 376 19.34 -10.05 -29.34
CA TRP A 376 19.29 -10.85 -28.14
C TRP A 376 17.96 -10.62 -27.39
N PRO A 377 17.19 -11.66 -27.01
CA PRO A 377 16.18 -11.51 -25.96
C PRO A 377 16.92 -11.07 -24.70
N GLY A 378 16.69 -9.83 -24.25
CA GLY A 378 17.43 -9.27 -23.13
C GLY A 378 17.38 -10.19 -21.89
N PRO A 379 18.41 -10.16 -21.02
CA PRO A 379 18.32 -10.85 -19.74
C PRO A 379 17.15 -10.20 -18.99
N GLU A 380 16.33 -10.93 -18.24
CA GLU A 380 15.18 -10.40 -17.49
C GLU A 380 15.44 -8.96 -16.98
N VAL A 381 15.03 -7.96 -17.76
CA VAL A 381 15.14 -6.57 -17.35
C VAL A 381 13.90 -6.36 -16.50
N LYS A 382 13.99 -6.76 -15.23
CA LYS A 382 12.95 -6.40 -14.26
C LYS A 382 12.94 -4.88 -14.16
N MET A 383 11.94 -4.26 -14.78
CA MET A 383 11.59 -2.87 -14.49
C MET A 383 11.19 -2.78 -13.01
N VAL A 384 12.11 -2.35 -12.15
CA VAL A 384 11.81 -2.04 -10.75
C VAL A 384 11.39 -0.58 -10.66
N SER A 385 10.14 -0.32 -10.28
CA SER A 385 9.68 1.05 -10.03
C SER A 385 10.31 1.55 -8.73
N SER A 386 11.04 2.66 -8.78
CA SER A 386 11.35 3.43 -7.57
C SER A 386 10.08 4.11 -7.05
N ALA A 387 9.97 4.29 -5.74
CA ALA A 387 8.82 4.94 -5.09
C ALA A 387 8.58 6.41 -5.50
N MET A 388 9.46 6.97 -6.33
CA MET A 388 9.46 8.37 -6.79
C MET A 388 8.94 8.58 -8.22
N GLY A 389 8.37 7.56 -8.88
CA GLY A 389 7.82 7.72 -10.24
C GLY A 389 8.88 7.84 -11.35
N LYS A 390 10.16 7.68 -11.00
CA LYS A 390 11.24 7.52 -11.98
C LYS A 390 11.37 6.04 -12.34
N SER A 391 11.14 5.75 -13.63
CA SER A 391 11.54 4.47 -14.21
C SER A 391 13.03 4.56 -14.49
N GLU A 392 13.86 4.17 -13.51
CA GLU A 392 15.26 3.85 -13.80
C GLU A 392 15.33 2.40 -14.24
N VAL A 393 15.69 2.17 -15.49
CA VAL A 393 16.09 0.85 -15.97
C VAL A 393 17.37 0.49 -15.21
N PHE A 394 17.27 -0.38 -14.21
CA PHE A 394 18.43 -0.97 -13.57
C PHE A 394 19.10 -1.89 -14.60
N TYR A 395 20.07 -1.34 -15.33
CA TYR A 395 21.09 -2.17 -15.95
C TYR A 395 21.76 -2.91 -14.81
N SER A 396 21.63 -4.24 -14.76
CA SER A 396 22.52 -5.02 -13.91
C SER A 396 23.95 -4.58 -14.23
N THR A 397 24.79 -4.41 -13.21
CA THR A 397 26.20 -4.02 -13.36
C THR A 397 26.89 -4.86 -14.45
N THR A 398 26.45 -6.11 -14.58
CA THR A 398 26.76 -7.08 -15.64
C THR A 398 26.56 -6.60 -17.08
N LEU A 399 25.52 -5.85 -17.43
CA LEU A 399 25.28 -5.40 -18.82
C LEU A 399 26.25 -4.27 -19.23
N LYS A 400 26.58 -3.38 -18.28
CA LYS A 400 27.58 -2.33 -18.46
C LYS A 400 28.99 -2.93 -18.54
N GLU A 401 29.32 -3.84 -17.63
CA GLU A 401 30.58 -4.58 -17.64
C GLU A 401 30.72 -5.39 -18.93
N LEU A 402 29.65 -6.05 -19.39
CA LEU A 402 29.65 -6.79 -20.65
C LEU A 402 29.90 -5.89 -21.86
N CYS A 403 29.24 -4.74 -21.97
CA CYS A 403 29.47 -3.81 -23.07
C CYS A 403 30.88 -3.23 -23.06
N ALA A 404 31.41 -2.89 -21.88
CA ALA A 404 32.78 -2.41 -21.72
C ALA A 404 33.80 -3.49 -22.14
N ASN A 405 33.58 -4.74 -21.72
CA ASN A 405 34.44 -5.88 -22.07
C ASN A 405 34.43 -6.16 -23.58
N ILE A 406 33.25 -6.18 -24.22
CA ILE A 406 33.15 -6.41 -25.67
C ILE A 406 33.70 -5.20 -26.45
N SER A 407 33.49 -3.96 -25.99
CA SER A 407 34.05 -2.76 -26.63
C SER A 407 35.57 -2.79 -26.62
N ALA A 408 36.18 -3.17 -25.50
CA ALA A 408 37.62 -3.32 -25.37
C ALA A 408 38.19 -4.39 -26.32
N GLU A 409 37.43 -5.46 -26.56
CA GLU A 409 37.86 -6.58 -27.42
C GLU A 409 37.71 -6.28 -28.92
N VAL A 410 36.61 -5.63 -29.31
CA VAL A 410 36.33 -5.29 -30.72
C VAL A 410 37.13 -4.04 -31.16
N GLY A 411 37.70 -3.30 -30.20
CA GLY A 411 38.44 -2.05 -30.48
C GLY A 411 37.53 -0.93 -30.99
N LYS A 412 36.24 -1.00 -30.66
CA LYS A 412 35.22 -0.03 -31.03
C LYS A 412 34.37 0.30 -29.81
N GLU A 413 33.94 1.55 -29.69
CA GLU A 413 32.95 1.93 -28.69
C GLU A 413 31.59 1.30 -29.05
N LEU A 414 31.12 0.38 -28.21
CA LEU A 414 29.83 -0.27 -28.43
C LEU A 414 28.74 0.40 -27.62
N ARG A 415 27.59 0.53 -28.28
CA ARG A 415 26.36 1.06 -27.73
C ARG A 415 25.31 -0.02 -27.71
N ILE A 416 24.50 0.00 -26.66
CA ILE A 416 23.32 -0.83 -26.58
C ILE A 416 22.23 -0.09 -27.35
N GLU A 417 21.77 -0.66 -28.46
CA GLU A 417 20.49 -0.29 -29.04
C GLU A 417 19.43 -1.21 -28.46
N TYR A 418 18.48 -0.59 -27.76
CA TYR A 418 17.33 -1.27 -27.20
C TYR A 418 16.15 -1.07 -28.13
N VAL A 419 15.54 -2.17 -28.57
CA VAL A 419 14.29 -2.15 -29.30
C VAL A 419 13.22 -2.82 -28.46
N ASP A 420 12.27 -2.02 -27.98
CA ASP A 420 11.03 -2.55 -27.45
C ASP A 420 10.15 -2.93 -28.62
N ASP A 421 9.98 -4.23 -28.82
CA ASP A 421 9.05 -4.74 -29.80
C ASP A 421 7.77 -5.15 -29.10
N SER A 422 6.82 -4.23 -29.17
CA SER A 422 5.44 -4.49 -28.79
C SER A 422 4.68 -4.98 -30.02
N LEU A 423 4.17 -6.20 -29.97
CA LEU A 423 3.24 -6.68 -30.98
C LEU A 423 1.82 -6.67 -30.41
N TYR A 424 0.89 -6.15 -31.20
CA TYR A 424 -0.54 -6.19 -30.91
C TYR A 424 -1.24 -6.93 -32.04
N LEU A 425 -1.91 -8.02 -31.70
CA LEU A 425 -2.76 -8.77 -32.58
C LEU A 425 -4.22 -8.53 -32.19
N PHE A 426 -4.98 -7.99 -33.13
CA PHE A 426 -6.39 -7.67 -32.98
C PHE A 426 -7.22 -8.65 -33.78
N ALA A 427 -8.33 -9.10 -33.20
CA ALA A 427 -9.36 -9.83 -33.92
C ALA A 427 -10.71 -9.15 -33.70
N ARG A 428 -11.25 -8.54 -34.76
CA ARG A 428 -12.57 -7.92 -34.73
C ARG A 428 -13.62 -8.94 -35.12
N LEU A 429 -14.64 -9.06 -34.28
CA LEU A 429 -15.79 -9.94 -34.44
C LEU A 429 -17.00 -9.11 -34.84
N ASP A 430 -17.61 -9.48 -35.95
CA ASP A 430 -18.78 -8.81 -36.50
C ASP A 430 -20.06 -9.40 -35.85
N PRO A 431 -20.91 -8.58 -35.21
CA PRO A 431 -22.14 -9.06 -34.59
C PRO A 431 -23.15 -9.60 -35.62
N GLU A 432 -23.14 -9.08 -36.85
CA GLU A 432 -24.03 -9.49 -37.94
C GLU A 432 -23.52 -10.73 -38.69
N ASN A 433 -22.20 -10.95 -38.67
CA ASN A 433 -21.55 -12.09 -39.29
C ASN A 433 -20.51 -12.71 -38.35
N ARG A 434 -20.99 -13.52 -37.39
CA ARG A 434 -20.18 -14.09 -36.30
C ARG A 434 -19.13 -15.10 -36.76
N GLU A 435 -19.22 -15.59 -38.00
CA GLU A 435 -18.19 -16.45 -38.63
C GLU A 435 -17.07 -15.61 -39.27
N LYS A 436 -17.34 -14.32 -39.55
CA LYS A 436 -16.37 -13.40 -40.11
C LYS A 436 -15.54 -12.76 -39.01
N VAL A 437 -14.33 -13.28 -38.86
CA VAL A 437 -13.29 -12.66 -38.04
C VAL A 437 -12.34 -11.87 -38.93
N SER A 438 -12.09 -10.62 -38.56
CA SER A 438 -11.06 -9.81 -39.22
C SER A 438 -9.85 -9.70 -38.30
N PHE A 439 -8.72 -10.28 -38.72
CA PHE A 439 -7.45 -10.21 -37.99
C PHE A 439 -6.61 -9.05 -38.48
N PHE A 440 -5.94 -8.37 -37.55
CA PHE A 440 -4.99 -7.31 -37.84
C PHE A 440 -3.83 -7.41 -36.87
N ALA A 441 -2.61 -7.20 -37.33
CA ALA A 441 -1.45 -7.11 -36.46
C ALA A 441 -0.78 -5.76 -36.66
N THR A 442 -0.31 -5.17 -35.56
CA THR A 442 0.56 -4.00 -35.60
C THR A 442 1.77 -4.22 -34.70
N LYS A 443 2.89 -3.68 -35.14
CA LYS A 443 4.16 -3.69 -34.43
C LYS A 443 4.46 -2.26 -34.01
N GLY A 444 4.56 -2.02 -32.72
CA GLY A 444 5.17 -0.82 -32.18
C GLY A 444 6.64 -1.09 -31.91
N ALA A 445 7.53 -0.39 -32.60
CA ALA A 445 8.97 -0.46 -32.35
C ALA A 445 9.41 0.84 -31.66
N HIS A 446 10.04 0.73 -30.49
CA HIS A 446 10.69 1.87 -29.83
C HIS A 446 12.20 1.69 -29.87
N VAL A 447 12.94 2.64 -30.48
CA VAL A 447 14.40 2.58 -30.55
C VAL A 447 14.98 3.60 -29.56
N ASP A 448 15.62 3.11 -28.51
CA ASP A 448 16.36 3.93 -27.55
C ASP A 448 17.88 3.77 -27.73
N TRP A 449 18.61 4.89 -27.69
CA TRP A 449 20.06 4.94 -27.87
C TRP A 449 20.78 5.15 -26.52
N LEU A 450 21.63 4.22 -26.09
CA LEU A 450 22.61 4.47 -25.01
C LEU A 450 24.04 4.62 -25.57
N THR A 451 24.52 5.85 -25.65
CA THR A 451 25.93 6.19 -25.89
C THR A 451 26.75 6.06 -24.60
N HIS A 452 27.78 5.23 -24.60
CA HIS A 452 28.77 5.17 -23.52
C HIS A 452 30.08 5.74 -24.04
N GLU A 453 30.51 6.92 -23.56
CA GLU A 453 31.87 7.41 -23.83
C GLU A 453 32.88 6.55 -23.07
N ALA A 454 33.68 5.77 -23.79
CA ALA A 454 34.87 5.14 -23.21
C ALA A 454 35.97 6.21 -23.11
N SER A 455 36.34 6.63 -21.89
CA SER A 455 37.59 7.37 -21.70
C SER A 455 38.68 6.45 -21.16
N PRO A 456 39.65 6.06 -22.01
CA PRO A 456 40.92 5.51 -21.57
C PRO A 456 41.83 6.72 -21.26
N ASN A 457 42.17 6.92 -19.98
CA ASN A 457 43.40 7.57 -19.49
C ASN A 457 43.12 8.33 -18.18
N VAL A 458 43.33 7.64 -17.07
CA VAL A 458 43.81 8.28 -15.83
C VAL A 458 45.30 8.56 -16.05
N GLY A 459 45.62 9.81 -16.36
CA GLY A 459 46.94 10.41 -16.27
C GLY A 459 46.84 11.66 -15.39
N GLU A 460 47.92 11.96 -14.66
CA GLU A 460 48.03 12.85 -13.49
C GLU A 460 47.30 14.19 -13.52
N ILE A 461 46.88 14.59 -12.31
CA ILE A 461 46.15 15.82 -12.00
C ILE A 461 47.11 17.01 -11.91
N ASP A 462 46.80 18.10 -12.62
CA ASP A 462 47.35 19.44 -12.36
C ASP A 462 46.44 20.18 -11.36
N PHE A 463 46.92 20.29 -10.12
CA PHE A 463 46.21 20.86 -8.98
C PHE A 463 46.38 22.37 -8.80
N GLU A 464 47.07 23.09 -9.70
CA GLU A 464 47.39 24.52 -9.46
C GLU A 464 46.50 25.54 -10.21
N ASN A 465 45.66 25.13 -11.18
CA ASN A 465 44.80 26.10 -11.91
C ASN A 465 43.39 25.64 -12.33
N PHE A 466 42.76 24.65 -11.68
CA PHE A 466 41.37 24.26 -12.00
C PHE A 466 40.40 24.44 -10.83
N SER A 467 39.47 25.38 -10.97
CA SER A 467 38.38 25.62 -10.04
C SER A 467 37.10 24.94 -10.52
N VAL A 468 36.44 24.23 -9.61
CA VAL A 468 35.17 23.52 -9.82
C VAL A 468 34.02 24.55 -9.92
N PRO A 469 33.22 24.58 -11.00
CA PRO A 469 31.90 25.18 -10.94
C PRO A 469 31.00 24.26 -10.10
N ARG A 470 30.64 24.72 -8.88
CA ARG A 470 29.70 24.07 -7.95
C ARG A 470 28.22 24.15 -8.38
N ARG A 471 27.91 24.17 -9.68
CA ARG A 471 26.51 24.12 -10.15
C ARG A 471 26.41 23.26 -11.40
N ASP A 472 25.64 22.16 -11.25
CA ASP A 472 25.04 21.48 -12.38
C ASP A 472 24.26 22.48 -13.22
N ASN A 473 24.39 22.33 -14.53
CA ASN A 473 23.70 23.11 -15.54
C ASN A 473 22.19 22.83 -15.44
N GLU A 474 21.38 23.84 -15.11
CA GLU A 474 19.92 23.72 -14.95
C GLU A 474 19.17 23.30 -16.23
N ASP A 475 19.82 23.30 -17.41
CA ASP A 475 19.20 23.02 -18.71
C ASP A 475 19.49 21.63 -19.31
N ARG A 476 19.96 20.65 -18.54
CA ARG A 476 20.09 19.25 -19.04
C ARG A 476 19.53 18.21 -18.07
N SER A 477 18.21 18.23 -17.89
CA SER A 477 17.44 17.10 -17.37
C SER A 477 16.77 16.33 -18.52
N THR A 478 17.44 15.29 -19.04
CA THR A 478 16.78 14.31 -19.93
C THR A 478 17.20 12.88 -19.59
N ARG A 479 16.18 12.00 -19.55
CA ARG A 479 16.10 10.56 -19.21
C ARG A 479 15.77 10.27 -17.73
N ALA A 480 14.64 9.69 -17.33
CA ALA A 480 13.45 9.20 -18.02
C ALA A 480 12.22 9.43 -17.10
N ASP A 481 11.39 10.42 -17.44
CA ASP A 481 10.07 10.63 -16.84
C ASP A 481 9.02 10.36 -17.92
N LEU A 482 8.20 9.32 -17.72
CA LEU A 482 7.04 8.97 -18.57
C LEU A 482 5.90 10.02 -18.49
N GLY A 483 6.14 11.18 -17.86
CA GLY A 483 5.17 12.25 -17.64
C GLY A 483 5.25 13.43 -18.63
N LYS A 484 6.24 13.50 -19.53
CA LYS A 484 6.32 14.58 -20.53
C LYS A 484 5.57 14.19 -21.80
N GLU A 485 4.57 14.99 -22.22
CA GLU A 485 3.78 14.87 -23.47
C GLU A 485 4.58 14.51 -24.72
N ARG A 486 5.88 14.86 -24.76
CA ARG A 486 6.77 14.61 -25.88
C ARG A 486 7.22 13.15 -26.01
N LEU A 487 7.34 12.39 -24.91
CA LEU A 487 7.71 10.96 -24.93
C LEU A 487 6.50 10.05 -25.18
N LEU A 488 5.31 10.48 -24.80
CA LEU A 488 4.07 9.74 -25.08
C LEU A 488 3.76 9.71 -26.57
N LYS A 489 4.06 10.79 -27.32
CA LYS A 489 3.89 10.87 -28.78
C LYS A 489 4.65 9.79 -29.55
N ASP A 490 5.76 9.31 -28.99
CA ASP A 490 6.68 8.39 -29.66
C ASP A 490 6.67 6.97 -29.06
N SER A 491 5.79 6.68 -28.09
CA SER A 491 5.72 5.33 -27.48
C SER A 491 5.11 4.29 -28.45
N SER A 492 5.68 3.08 -28.46
CA SER A 492 5.20 1.93 -29.25
C SER A 492 3.73 1.60 -28.96
N THR A 493 3.30 1.78 -27.71
CA THR A 493 1.91 1.66 -27.26
C THR A 493 1.02 2.72 -27.91
N LEU A 494 1.42 3.99 -27.95
CA LEU A 494 0.62 5.07 -28.54
C LEU A 494 0.56 5.00 -30.07
N GLN A 495 1.64 4.57 -30.75
CA GLN A 495 1.65 4.32 -32.19
C GLN A 495 0.78 3.11 -32.58
N GLY A 496 0.92 1.99 -31.85
CA GLY A 496 0.05 0.82 -32.04
C GLY A 496 -1.43 1.14 -31.81
N LEU A 497 -1.72 1.98 -30.81
CA LEU A 497 -3.07 2.49 -30.52
C LEU A 497 -3.57 3.46 -31.59
N SER A 498 -2.76 4.42 -32.04
CA SER A 498 -3.16 5.34 -33.12
C SER A 498 -3.53 4.58 -34.39
N MET A 499 -2.74 3.56 -34.74
CA MET A 499 -3.01 2.72 -35.91
C MET A 499 -4.25 1.83 -35.71
N PHE A 500 -4.46 1.25 -34.53
CA PHE A 500 -5.70 0.54 -34.18
C PHE A 500 -6.93 1.43 -34.32
N LEU A 501 -6.84 2.69 -33.88
CA LEU A 501 -7.93 3.66 -33.91
C LEU A 501 -8.23 4.19 -35.32
N ASP A 502 -7.20 4.34 -36.16
CA ASP A 502 -7.36 4.64 -37.59
C ASP A 502 -7.97 3.45 -38.35
N LEU A 503 -7.58 2.22 -38.00
CA LEU A 503 -8.07 0.98 -38.59
C LEU A 503 -9.51 0.63 -38.19
N ALA A 504 -9.92 0.95 -36.96
CA ALA A 504 -11.29 0.75 -36.47
C ALA A 504 -12.35 1.54 -37.27
N LYS A 505 -11.93 2.52 -38.06
CA LYS A 505 -12.78 3.32 -38.96
C LYS A 505 -12.92 2.76 -40.39
N PHE A 506 -12.28 1.64 -40.73
CA PHE A 506 -12.37 1.06 -42.09
C PHE A 506 -13.63 0.22 -42.29
N SER A 507 -14.30 0.47 -43.42
CA SER A 507 -15.45 -0.27 -43.91
C SER A 507 -15.10 -1.46 -44.81
N HIS A 508 -13.82 -1.75 -45.11
CA HIS A 508 -13.40 -2.83 -46.04
C HIS A 508 -12.27 -3.71 -45.46
N PRO A 509 -12.28 -5.04 -45.67
CA PRO A 509 -11.31 -5.97 -45.11
C PRO A 509 -9.95 -5.93 -45.85
N ILE A 510 -8.85 -5.90 -45.10
CA ILE A 510 -7.49 -6.11 -45.62
C ILE A 510 -7.16 -7.60 -45.45
N THR A 511 -6.85 -8.30 -46.53
CA THR A 511 -6.52 -9.73 -46.51
C THR A 511 -5.00 -9.91 -46.38
N LEU A 512 -4.52 -10.38 -45.23
CA LEU A 512 -3.13 -10.80 -45.06
C LEU A 512 -3.00 -12.24 -45.58
N THR A 513 -2.45 -12.41 -46.78
CA THR A 513 -2.09 -13.72 -47.35
C THR A 513 -0.62 -13.97 -47.07
N GLN A 514 -0.31 -14.73 -46.02
CA GLN A 514 0.94 -15.49 -45.93
C GLN A 514 0.74 -16.72 -45.02
N GLU A 515 0.94 -17.89 -45.64
CA GLU A 515 0.74 -19.24 -45.10
C GLU A 515 1.66 -19.52 -43.90
N PHE A 516 1.10 -20.07 -42.81
CA PHE A 516 1.87 -20.69 -41.72
C PHE A 516 1.41 -22.16 -41.56
N ASP A 517 2.31 -23.07 -41.90
CA ASP A 517 2.08 -24.52 -41.96
C ASP A 517 2.19 -25.13 -40.56
N GLY A 518 1.07 -25.62 -40.03
CA GLY A 518 0.93 -26.12 -38.67
C GLY A 518 1.39 -27.56 -38.51
N LYS A 519 2.58 -27.77 -37.94
CA LYS A 519 3.00 -29.07 -37.36
C LYS A 519 3.98 -28.89 -36.20
N ALA A 520 3.46 -28.85 -34.97
CA ALA A 520 3.97 -29.57 -33.79
C ALA A 520 3.50 -28.92 -32.47
N ALA A 521 2.41 -29.44 -31.90
CA ALA A 521 2.18 -29.36 -30.46
C ALA A 521 1.40 -30.61 -30.02
N ASN A 522 2.08 -31.53 -29.34
CA ASN A 522 1.46 -32.70 -28.74
C ASN A 522 0.68 -32.26 -27.48
N ILE A 523 -0.62 -32.56 -27.46
CA ILE A 523 -1.56 -32.21 -26.38
C ILE A 523 -1.30 -33.11 -25.15
N ILE A 524 -0.97 -32.49 -24.00
CA ILE A 524 -1.07 -33.12 -22.67
C ILE A 524 -2.43 -32.72 -22.08
N PRO A 525 -3.27 -33.66 -21.59
CA PRO A 525 -4.58 -33.30 -21.04
C PRO A 525 -4.44 -32.89 -19.56
N LEU A 526 -4.87 -31.67 -19.20
CA LEU A 526 -5.00 -31.24 -17.81
C LEU A 526 -6.41 -30.67 -17.54
N ARG A 527 -7.24 -31.43 -16.81
CA ARG A 527 -8.34 -30.91 -16.00
C ARG A 527 -8.15 -31.40 -14.56
N LYS A 528 -7.71 -30.51 -13.67
CA LYS A 528 -7.94 -30.62 -12.22
C LYS A 528 -8.71 -29.37 -11.78
N ILE A 529 -9.93 -29.57 -11.30
CA ILE A 529 -10.74 -28.52 -10.66
C ILE A 529 -10.02 -28.11 -9.38
N TYR A 530 -9.39 -26.92 -9.36
CA TYR A 530 -8.76 -26.39 -8.15
C TYR A 530 -9.84 -25.98 -7.15
N ARG A 531 -9.99 -26.74 -6.07
CA ARG A 531 -10.82 -26.37 -4.92
C ARG A 531 -10.08 -25.28 -4.13
N GLN A 532 -10.79 -24.23 -3.73
CA GLN A 532 -10.19 -23.18 -2.93
C GLN A 532 -9.99 -23.65 -1.47
N PRO A 533 -8.80 -23.48 -0.89
CA PRO A 533 -8.53 -23.88 0.49
C PRO A 533 -9.16 -22.94 1.53
N ILE A 534 -9.94 -23.47 2.48
CA ILE A 534 -10.37 -22.74 3.69
C ILE A 534 -9.58 -23.28 4.87
N GLY A 535 -9.02 -22.39 5.69
CA GLY A 535 -8.27 -22.75 6.88
C GLY A 535 -9.08 -22.65 8.17
N THR A 536 -8.78 -23.51 9.12
CA THR A 536 -9.17 -23.41 10.54
C THR A 536 -7.91 -23.46 11.42
N ILE A 537 -8.02 -23.18 12.73
CA ILE A 537 -6.87 -23.34 13.63
C ILE A 537 -6.45 -24.83 13.74
N GLY A 538 -7.39 -25.78 13.62
CA GLY A 538 -7.07 -27.21 13.53
C GLY A 538 -6.24 -27.60 12.29
N ASP A 539 -6.35 -26.84 11.19
CA ASP A 539 -5.47 -27.04 10.01
C ASP A 539 -4.02 -26.60 10.27
N PHE A 540 -3.79 -25.79 11.31
CA PHE A 540 -2.49 -25.24 11.61
C PHE A 540 -1.57 -26.25 12.32
N ASP A 541 -2.08 -27.00 13.30
CA ASP A 541 -1.30 -28.00 14.05
C ASP A 541 -1.67 -29.46 13.70
N GLN A 542 -0.77 -30.13 12.97
CA GLN A 542 -0.94 -31.53 12.58
C GLN A 542 -0.92 -32.54 13.73
N SER A 543 -0.35 -32.18 14.90
CA SER A 543 -0.30 -33.08 16.05
C SER A 543 -1.69 -33.55 16.47
N THR A 544 -2.69 -32.72 16.21
CA THR A 544 -4.07 -32.89 16.62
C THR A 544 -4.92 -33.67 15.60
N ARG A 545 -4.50 -33.70 14.32
CA ARG A 545 -5.30 -34.16 13.15
C ARG A 545 -6.74 -33.59 13.09
N SER A 546 -7.03 -32.53 13.85
CA SER A 546 -8.35 -31.95 14.00
C SER A 546 -8.71 -31.08 12.81
N SER A 547 -9.99 -30.94 12.46
CA SER A 547 -10.45 -29.90 11.51
C SER A 547 -10.88 -28.62 12.17
N GLY A 548 -10.84 -28.55 13.50
CA GLY A 548 -11.58 -27.54 14.23
C GLY A 548 -13.07 -27.83 14.36
N PHE A 549 -13.65 -28.45 13.32
CA PHE A 549 -15.02 -28.95 13.32
C PHE A 549 -15.08 -30.36 12.73
N SER A 550 -15.80 -31.26 13.40
CA SER A 550 -15.95 -32.66 12.98
C SER A 550 -16.45 -32.80 11.53
N ASP A 551 -17.34 -31.89 11.14
CA ASP A 551 -17.99 -31.86 9.84
C ASP A 551 -17.30 -30.98 8.79
N PHE A 552 -16.18 -30.30 9.12
CA PHE A 552 -15.57 -29.32 8.22
C PHE A 552 -15.23 -29.90 6.85
N LYS A 553 -14.53 -31.04 6.82
CA LYS A 553 -14.14 -31.70 5.57
C LYS A 553 -15.35 -32.03 4.69
N ARG A 554 -16.46 -32.46 5.30
CA ARG A 554 -17.70 -32.81 4.61
C ARG A 554 -18.38 -31.56 4.06
N ILE A 555 -18.56 -30.53 4.88
CA ILE A 555 -19.27 -29.29 4.52
C ILE A 555 -18.45 -28.48 3.51
N ALA A 556 -17.15 -28.26 3.75
CA ALA A 556 -16.27 -27.56 2.81
C ALA A 556 -16.23 -28.28 1.44
N GLY A 557 -16.05 -29.61 1.46
CA GLY A 557 -16.03 -30.41 0.24
C GLY A 557 -17.34 -30.41 -0.55
N GLN A 558 -18.49 -30.33 0.12
CA GLN A 558 -19.81 -30.19 -0.52
C GLN A 558 -20.02 -28.83 -1.19
N ASN A 559 -19.29 -27.80 -0.76
CA ASN A 559 -19.38 -26.43 -1.28
C ASN A 559 -18.18 -26.05 -2.15
N GLY A 560 -17.42 -27.02 -2.67
CA GLY A 560 -16.32 -26.74 -3.62
C GLY A 560 -14.99 -26.32 -3.00
N PHE A 561 -14.86 -26.35 -1.67
CA PHE A 561 -13.65 -25.98 -0.95
C PHE A 561 -12.80 -27.21 -0.57
N SER A 562 -11.51 -26.99 -0.36
CA SER A 562 -10.57 -27.95 0.25
C SER A 562 -10.09 -27.43 1.60
N ARG A 563 -9.52 -28.33 2.42
CA ARG A 563 -8.73 -27.90 3.59
C ARG A 563 -7.38 -27.39 3.11
N VAL A 564 -6.78 -26.48 3.87
CA VAL A 564 -5.37 -26.12 3.67
C VAL A 564 -4.51 -27.38 3.88
N GLY A 565 -3.62 -27.67 2.94
CA GLY A 565 -2.72 -28.82 3.02
C GLY A 565 -1.31 -28.36 3.35
N GLY A 566 -0.76 -28.77 4.51
CA GLY A 566 0.60 -28.42 4.88
C GLY A 566 0.93 -28.80 6.32
N THR A 567 2.21 -28.90 6.64
CA THR A 567 2.74 -28.99 8.01
C THR A 567 3.22 -27.60 8.42
N TYR A 568 2.56 -26.96 9.38
CA TYR A 568 3.00 -25.69 9.94
C TYR A 568 3.38 -25.87 11.39
N ASP A 569 4.50 -25.26 11.77
CA ASP A 569 4.96 -25.21 13.15
C ASP A 569 4.57 -23.86 13.77
N LEU A 570 3.81 -23.88 14.88
CA LEU A 570 3.43 -22.68 15.66
C LEU A 570 4.64 -21.94 16.20
N PHE A 571 5.72 -22.67 16.45
CA PHE A 571 6.99 -22.14 16.94
C PHE A 571 7.77 -21.37 15.88
N GLU A 572 7.33 -21.39 14.61
CA GLU A 572 7.91 -20.58 13.53
C GLU A 572 6.89 -19.53 13.06
N PRO A 573 7.06 -18.25 13.41
CA PRO A 573 6.16 -17.19 12.95
C PRO A 573 6.00 -17.13 11.42
N GLU A 574 7.04 -17.48 10.67
CA GLU A 574 7.01 -17.58 9.20
C GLU A 574 6.03 -18.63 8.67
N ASN A 575 5.80 -19.70 9.43
CA ASN A 575 4.83 -20.73 9.05
C ASN A 575 3.40 -20.22 9.17
N PHE A 576 3.14 -19.26 10.06
CA PHE A 576 1.84 -18.58 10.14
C PHE A 576 1.55 -17.79 8.87
N GLU A 577 2.51 -17.03 8.35
CA GLU A 577 2.34 -16.30 7.10
C GLU A 577 2.13 -17.25 5.91
N LYS A 578 2.89 -18.36 5.84
CA LYS A 578 2.72 -19.39 4.81
C LYS A 578 1.34 -20.03 4.87
N PHE A 579 0.84 -20.33 6.07
CA PHE A 579 -0.50 -20.85 6.29
C PHE A 579 -1.58 -19.87 5.80
N LEU A 580 -1.51 -18.61 6.24
CA LEU A 580 -2.45 -17.57 5.80
C LEU A 580 -2.40 -17.34 4.29
N GLY A 581 -1.20 -17.37 3.70
CA GLY A 581 -1.00 -17.26 2.26
C GLY A 581 -1.73 -18.36 1.48
N GLN A 582 -1.82 -19.56 2.04
CA GLN A 582 -2.57 -20.67 1.46
C GLN A 582 -4.07 -20.66 1.76
N CYS A 583 -4.55 -19.87 2.71
CA CYS A 583 -5.98 -19.78 2.98
C CYS A 583 -6.65 -18.84 1.96
N SER A 584 -7.79 -19.23 1.40
CA SER A 584 -8.72 -18.33 0.70
C SER A 584 -9.68 -17.63 1.67
N GLY A 585 -9.88 -18.22 2.84
CA GLY A 585 -10.63 -17.64 3.97
C GLY A 585 -10.36 -18.44 5.24
N LEU A 586 -10.76 -17.89 6.38
CA LEU A 586 -10.60 -18.52 7.69
C LEU A 586 -11.96 -18.72 8.36
N VAL A 587 -12.14 -19.90 8.95
CA VAL A 587 -13.27 -20.19 9.84
C VAL A 587 -12.74 -20.52 11.23
N LEU A 588 -13.26 -19.82 12.24
CA LEU A 588 -12.84 -19.92 13.64
C LEU A 588 -14.01 -20.31 14.55
N GLY A 589 -13.73 -20.89 15.70
CA GLY A 589 -14.71 -21.10 16.78
C GLY A 589 -15.31 -22.51 16.83
N GLY A 590 -14.62 -23.49 16.26
CA GLY A 590 -15.03 -24.88 16.32
C GLY A 590 -14.67 -25.55 17.64
N SER A 591 -15.50 -26.49 18.10
CA SER A 591 -15.26 -27.19 19.36
C SER A 591 -14.03 -28.11 19.34
N GLU A 592 -13.54 -28.49 18.16
CA GLU A 592 -12.31 -29.29 18.01
C GLU A 592 -11.05 -28.42 17.83
N ASP A 593 -11.21 -27.08 17.78
CA ASP A 593 -10.10 -26.11 17.78
C ASP A 593 -9.35 -26.10 19.13
N ILE A 594 -9.97 -26.65 20.18
CA ILE A 594 -9.49 -26.65 21.58
C ILE A 594 -8.27 -27.57 21.81
N SER A 595 -7.83 -28.31 20.79
CA SER A 595 -6.75 -29.30 20.90
C SER A 595 -5.36 -28.71 21.19
N LEU A 596 -5.14 -27.43 20.86
CA LEU A 596 -3.93 -26.69 21.23
C LEU A 596 -3.97 -26.18 22.68
N PRO A 597 -2.84 -26.04 23.40
CA PRO A 597 -2.82 -25.38 24.71
C PRO A 597 -3.39 -23.95 24.64
N PRO A 598 -4.06 -23.45 25.70
CA PRO A 598 -4.68 -22.12 25.69
C PRO A 598 -3.75 -20.97 25.26
N ILE A 599 -2.49 -20.99 25.70
CA ILE A 599 -1.48 -19.99 25.33
C ILE A 599 -1.17 -20.02 23.83
N HIS A 600 -1.15 -21.20 23.22
CA HIS A 600 -0.85 -21.37 21.80
C HIS A 600 -2.03 -20.90 20.95
N ARG A 601 -3.27 -21.14 21.40
CA ARG A 601 -4.47 -20.58 20.77
C ARG A 601 -4.51 -19.06 20.90
N ALA A 602 -4.15 -18.52 22.07
CA ALA A 602 -4.03 -17.08 22.29
C ALA A 602 -2.98 -16.43 21.37
N ALA A 603 -1.82 -17.07 21.18
CA ALA A 603 -0.83 -16.63 20.20
C ALA A 603 -1.41 -16.61 18.78
N PHE A 604 -2.08 -17.69 18.36
CA PHE A 604 -2.69 -17.78 17.04
C PHE A 604 -3.75 -16.69 16.80
N TYR A 605 -4.66 -16.47 17.75
CA TYR A 605 -5.68 -15.44 17.64
C TYR A 605 -5.09 -14.03 17.67
N ALA A 606 -4.09 -13.77 18.50
CA ALA A 606 -3.40 -12.49 18.51
C ALA A 606 -2.74 -12.20 17.14
N ARG A 607 -2.10 -13.19 16.51
CA ARG A 607 -1.54 -13.05 15.15
C ARG A 607 -2.61 -12.75 14.10
N ILE A 608 -3.79 -13.40 14.18
CA ILE A 608 -4.92 -13.08 13.29
C ILE A 608 -5.37 -11.63 13.47
N MET A 609 -5.53 -11.18 14.72
CA MET A 609 -5.97 -9.82 15.01
C MET A 609 -4.97 -8.78 14.51
N VAL A 610 -3.67 -9.02 14.70
CA VAL A 610 -2.60 -8.18 14.13
C VAL A 610 -2.65 -8.19 12.60
N ALA A 611 -2.83 -9.36 11.97
CA ALA A 611 -2.90 -9.47 10.53
C ALA A 611 -4.09 -8.67 9.95
N ILE A 612 -5.25 -8.71 10.62
CA ILE A 612 -6.41 -7.89 10.24
C ILE A 612 -6.11 -6.41 10.45
N GLN A 613 -5.57 -6.03 11.61
CA GLN A 613 -5.23 -4.66 11.97
C GLN A 613 -4.26 -4.01 10.97
N THR A 614 -3.21 -4.73 10.61
CA THR A 614 -2.15 -4.25 9.72
C THR A 614 -2.51 -4.38 8.25
N ASN A 615 -3.71 -4.89 7.94
CA ASN A 615 -4.13 -5.25 6.60
C ASN A 615 -3.07 -6.13 5.90
N HIS A 616 -2.57 -7.13 6.62
CA HIS A 616 -1.44 -7.95 6.21
C HIS A 616 -1.75 -8.64 4.88
N PRO A 617 -0.83 -8.66 3.89
CA PRO A 617 -1.09 -9.21 2.56
C PRO A 617 -1.66 -10.65 2.56
N ALA A 618 -1.22 -11.48 3.51
CA ALA A 618 -1.69 -12.85 3.61
C ALA A 618 -3.17 -13.01 4.03
N ILE A 619 -3.79 -11.98 4.61
CA ILE A 619 -5.20 -11.99 5.07
C ILE A 619 -6.03 -10.85 4.46
N SER A 620 -5.38 -9.79 3.95
CA SER A 620 -6.03 -8.61 3.38
C SER A 620 -7.02 -9.02 2.30
N GLY A 621 -8.27 -8.62 2.46
CA GLY A 621 -9.39 -8.96 1.57
C GLY A 621 -9.98 -10.37 1.75
N LYS A 622 -9.36 -11.23 2.57
CA LYS A 622 -9.84 -12.59 2.82
C LYS A 622 -10.87 -12.58 3.95
N PRO A 623 -12.00 -13.30 3.82
CA PRO A 623 -13.00 -13.37 4.87
C PRO A 623 -12.49 -14.17 6.07
N VAL A 624 -12.63 -13.60 7.27
CA VAL A 624 -12.44 -14.28 8.55
C VAL A 624 -13.80 -14.37 9.24
N VAL A 625 -14.29 -15.60 9.42
CA VAL A 625 -15.64 -15.86 9.93
C VAL A 625 -15.56 -16.63 11.25
N VAL A 626 -16.19 -16.09 12.28
CA VAL A 626 -16.35 -16.74 13.58
C VAL A 626 -17.71 -17.44 13.63
N VAL A 627 -17.70 -18.73 13.96
CA VAL A 627 -18.92 -19.51 14.18
C VAL A 627 -19.37 -19.34 15.63
N ARG A 628 -20.62 -18.92 15.80
CA ARG A 628 -21.34 -18.93 17.08
C ARG A 628 -22.42 -20.00 17.02
N ASP A 629 -22.71 -20.61 18.15
CA ASP A 629 -23.89 -21.45 18.29
C ASP A 629 -25.19 -20.61 18.23
N PRO A 630 -26.37 -21.25 18.16
CA PRO A 630 -27.64 -20.54 18.08
C PRO A 630 -27.93 -19.60 19.26
N ASP A 631 -27.33 -19.85 20.42
CA ASP A 631 -27.46 -19.04 21.63
C ASP A 631 -26.42 -17.89 21.67
N GLY A 632 -25.52 -17.84 20.67
CA GLY A 632 -24.53 -16.80 20.49
C GLY A 632 -23.17 -17.11 21.14
N HIS A 633 -22.98 -18.29 21.71
CA HIS A 633 -21.73 -18.70 22.35
C HIS A 633 -20.70 -19.18 21.33
N ILE A 634 -19.42 -19.06 21.70
CA ILE A 634 -18.29 -19.55 20.90
C ILE A 634 -17.72 -20.77 21.61
N ALA A 635 -17.51 -21.87 20.88
CA ALA A 635 -17.07 -23.12 21.49
C ALA A 635 -15.65 -23.05 22.06
N ASP A 636 -14.74 -22.26 21.47
CA ASP A 636 -13.42 -22.01 22.03
C ASP A 636 -13.43 -20.81 23.01
N PRO A 637 -13.26 -21.04 24.32
CA PRO A 637 -13.24 -19.95 25.30
C PRO A 637 -12.08 -18.97 25.12
N VAL A 638 -10.97 -19.39 24.47
CA VAL A 638 -9.84 -18.50 24.19
C VAL A 638 -10.18 -17.56 23.03
N LEU A 639 -10.96 -18.01 22.05
CA LEU A 639 -11.48 -17.10 21.02
C LEU A 639 -12.48 -16.12 21.62
N GLU A 640 -13.38 -16.57 22.49
CA GLU A 640 -14.30 -15.68 23.20
C GLU A 640 -13.55 -14.62 24.02
N TRP A 641 -12.52 -15.04 24.76
CA TRP A 641 -11.59 -14.15 25.45
C TRP A 641 -10.92 -13.15 24.48
N ALA A 642 -10.48 -13.60 23.30
CA ALA A 642 -9.85 -12.72 22.32
C ALA A 642 -10.83 -11.66 21.78
N LEU A 643 -12.09 -12.02 21.50
CA LEU A 643 -13.11 -11.05 21.09
C LEU A 643 -13.45 -10.06 22.22
N GLY A 644 -13.52 -10.52 23.47
CA GLY A 644 -13.69 -9.63 24.63
C GLY A 644 -12.51 -8.67 24.79
N THR A 645 -11.29 -9.17 24.56
CA THR A 645 -10.06 -8.37 24.58
C THR A 645 -10.04 -7.32 23.46
N GLN A 646 -10.54 -7.65 22.27
CA GLN A 646 -10.67 -6.71 21.15
C GLN A 646 -11.56 -5.50 21.52
N GLU A 647 -12.72 -5.73 22.13
CA GLU A 647 -13.59 -4.65 22.60
C GLU A 647 -12.95 -3.85 23.74
N PHE A 648 -12.28 -4.53 24.67
CA PHE A 648 -11.55 -3.90 25.75
C PHE A 648 -10.45 -2.95 25.24
N LEU A 649 -9.61 -3.41 24.31
CA LEU A 649 -8.53 -2.60 23.71
C LEU A 649 -9.08 -1.40 22.92
N TYR A 650 -10.23 -1.56 22.25
CA TYR A 650 -10.91 -0.46 21.58
C TYR A 650 -11.39 0.61 22.57
N ASN A 651 -12.08 0.19 23.63
CA ASN A 651 -12.64 1.10 24.63
C ASN A 651 -11.57 1.91 25.37
N HIS A 652 -10.35 1.37 25.50
CA HIS A 652 -9.22 2.01 26.17
C HIS A 652 -8.20 2.63 25.20
N LYS A 653 -8.57 2.89 23.94
CA LYS A 653 -7.71 3.58 22.95
C LYS A 653 -6.34 2.93 22.73
N LEU A 654 -6.25 1.62 23.01
CA LEU A 654 -5.11 0.79 22.68
C LEU A 654 -5.26 0.16 21.28
N PHE A 655 -6.47 0.21 20.71
CA PHE A 655 -6.79 -0.29 19.38
C PHE A 655 -7.89 0.55 18.69
N GLY A 656 -7.87 0.65 17.35
CA GLY A 656 -8.71 1.59 16.58
C GLY A 656 -10.01 1.04 15.98
N ALA A 657 -10.29 -0.26 16.09
CA ALA A 657 -11.52 -0.84 15.53
C ALA A 657 -12.23 -1.82 16.48
N LYS A 658 -13.55 -1.93 16.35
CA LYS A 658 -14.36 -2.90 17.08
C LYS A 658 -14.30 -4.28 16.43
N THR A 659 -14.68 -5.32 17.18
CA THR A 659 -14.71 -6.70 16.70
C THR A 659 -15.60 -6.84 15.45
N GLU A 660 -16.79 -6.23 15.47
CA GLU A 660 -17.77 -6.31 14.37
C GLU A 660 -17.31 -5.62 13.08
N GLN A 661 -16.37 -4.68 13.20
CA GLN A 661 -15.75 -4.02 12.05
C GLN A 661 -14.68 -4.91 11.41
N CYS A 662 -14.04 -5.77 12.21
CA CYS A 662 -12.91 -6.59 11.81
C CYS A 662 -13.31 -8.01 11.36
N LEU A 663 -14.38 -8.57 11.94
CA LEU A 663 -14.75 -9.97 11.79
C LEU A 663 -16.20 -10.15 11.32
N LYS A 664 -16.48 -11.30 10.70
CA LYS A 664 -17.84 -11.74 10.38
C LYS A 664 -18.28 -12.85 11.31
N PHE A 665 -19.57 -12.92 11.57
CA PHE A 665 -20.18 -13.93 12.44
C PHE A 665 -21.15 -14.79 11.66
N ALA A 666 -21.16 -16.09 11.96
CA ALA A 666 -22.07 -17.07 11.39
C ALA A 666 -22.68 -17.94 12.49
N THR A 667 -23.95 -18.31 12.35
CA THR A 667 -24.67 -19.19 13.29
C THR A 667 -24.42 -20.68 13.08
N SER A 668 -23.68 -21.03 12.02
CA SER A 668 -23.31 -22.41 11.72
C SER A 668 -22.09 -22.47 10.81
N LEU A 669 -21.40 -23.61 10.82
CA LEU A 669 -20.28 -23.86 9.91
C LEU A 669 -20.69 -23.78 8.44
N LYS A 670 -21.90 -24.26 8.11
CA LYS A 670 -22.45 -24.15 6.75
C LYS A 670 -22.62 -22.68 6.33
N SER A 671 -23.20 -21.86 7.20
CA SER A 671 -23.35 -20.43 6.95
C SER A 671 -22.00 -19.72 6.82
N ALA A 672 -21.00 -20.12 7.62
CA ALA A 672 -19.66 -19.56 7.53
C ALA A 672 -18.99 -19.84 6.17
N VAL A 673 -19.07 -21.09 5.69
CA VAL A 673 -18.53 -21.48 4.38
C VAL A 673 -19.22 -20.71 3.24
N LEU A 674 -20.54 -20.52 3.31
CA LEU A 674 -21.29 -19.75 2.32
C LEU A 674 -20.94 -18.25 2.32
N LEU A 675 -20.65 -17.66 3.49
CA LEU A 675 -20.19 -16.28 3.59
C LEU A 675 -18.81 -16.07 2.95
N ILE A 676 -17.94 -17.09 3.00
CA ILE A 676 -16.63 -17.07 2.36
C ILE A 676 -16.77 -17.11 0.84
N ASP A 677 -17.61 -18.01 0.31
CA ASP A 677 -17.87 -18.19 -1.13
C ASP A 677 -18.30 -16.89 -1.83
N TYR A 678 -19.21 -16.15 -1.22
CA TYR A 678 -19.74 -14.89 -1.76
C TYR A 678 -18.67 -13.81 -1.97
N LYS A 679 -17.57 -13.82 -1.20
CA LYS A 679 -16.58 -12.73 -1.16
C LYS A 679 -15.36 -12.96 -2.04
N LEU A 680 -15.09 -14.20 -2.42
CA LEU A 680 -13.93 -14.55 -3.25
C LEU A 680 -14.02 -13.97 -4.67
N GLY A 681 -15.23 -13.65 -5.15
CA GLY A 681 -15.45 -12.98 -6.44
C GLY A 681 -15.03 -11.50 -6.50
N SER A 682 -14.66 -10.88 -5.36
CA SER A 682 -14.27 -9.45 -5.28
C SER A 682 -12.81 -9.22 -4.87
N TYR A 683 -12.00 -10.27 -4.84
CA TYR A 683 -10.64 -10.22 -4.31
C TYR A 683 -9.63 -9.62 -5.30
N VAL A 684 -8.77 -8.73 -4.82
CA VAL A 684 -7.58 -8.24 -5.54
C VAL A 684 -6.36 -8.68 -4.72
N GLU A 685 -5.47 -9.45 -5.33
CA GLU A 685 -4.24 -9.88 -4.66
C GLU A 685 -3.39 -8.66 -4.25
N PRO A 686 -2.90 -8.61 -2.99
CA PRO A 686 -2.00 -7.57 -2.56
C PRO A 686 -0.63 -7.72 -3.26
N ILE A 687 -0.11 -6.59 -3.75
CA ILE A 687 1.18 -6.53 -4.42
C ILE A 687 2.30 -6.72 -3.39
N ASN A 688 3.02 -7.84 -3.48
CA ASN A 688 4.24 -8.06 -2.71
C ASN A 688 5.36 -7.14 -3.23
N VAL A 689 5.87 -6.27 -2.35
CA VAL A 689 7.03 -5.43 -2.65
C VAL A 689 8.19 -5.86 -1.77
N THR A 690 9.23 -6.41 -2.39
CA THR A 690 10.48 -6.79 -1.74
C THR A 690 11.38 -5.55 -1.58
N TYR A 691 11.94 -5.35 -0.40
CA TYR A 691 12.93 -4.30 -0.12
C TYR A 691 14.21 -4.96 0.38
N GLN A 692 15.36 -4.40 0.03
CA GLN A 692 16.66 -4.77 0.60
C GLN A 692 17.14 -3.60 1.44
N TYR A 693 17.19 -3.75 2.76
CA TYR A 693 18.00 -2.88 3.62
C TYR A 693 19.22 -3.67 4.09
N LYS A 694 20.36 -3.00 4.18
CA LYS A 694 21.56 -3.58 4.79
C LYS A 694 21.42 -3.58 6.30
N GLN A 695 21.90 -4.65 6.93
CA GLN A 695 22.08 -4.74 8.36
C GLN A 695 23.27 -3.84 8.73
N ASP A 696 23.00 -2.62 9.19
CA ASP A 696 24.03 -1.69 9.63
C ASP A 696 24.11 -1.70 11.16
N GLY A 697 25.22 -2.22 11.69
CA GLY A 697 25.62 -2.05 13.09
C GLY A 697 26.03 -3.33 13.78
N ASN A 698 27.11 -3.24 14.57
CA ASN A 698 27.54 -4.29 15.49
C ASN A 698 26.70 -4.18 16.77
N ASP A 699 25.87 -5.17 17.08
CA ASP A 699 25.07 -5.22 18.31
C ASP A 699 25.87 -5.96 19.39
N GLU A 700 26.65 -5.22 20.17
CA GLU A 700 27.50 -5.82 21.19
C GLU A 700 26.73 -5.94 22.51
N PHE A 701 26.60 -7.16 22.99
CA PHE A 701 25.99 -7.49 24.28
C PHE A 701 27.05 -7.42 25.39
N ASP A 702 27.43 -6.20 25.76
CA ASP A 702 28.44 -5.91 26.79
C ASP A 702 27.83 -5.66 28.18
N ARG A 703 26.50 -5.56 28.27
CA ARG A 703 25.76 -5.25 29.50
C ARG A 703 24.39 -5.95 29.52
N PRO A 704 23.72 -6.03 30.69
CA PRO A 704 22.37 -6.57 30.78
C PRO A 704 21.41 -5.88 29.79
N SER A 705 20.67 -6.71 29.07
CA SER A 705 19.74 -6.26 28.03
C SER A 705 18.30 -6.35 28.50
N ILE A 706 17.52 -5.33 28.15
CA ILE A 706 16.10 -5.24 28.45
C ILE A 706 15.32 -4.90 27.20
N SER A 707 14.27 -5.65 26.90
CA SER A 707 13.34 -5.29 25.84
C SER A 707 12.12 -4.57 26.38
N ILE A 708 11.70 -3.53 25.67
CA ILE A 708 10.41 -2.87 25.89
C ILE A 708 9.49 -3.18 24.71
N LEU A 709 8.32 -3.75 25.02
CA LEU A 709 7.25 -4.06 24.09
C LEU A 709 6.00 -3.27 24.50
N GLY A 710 5.31 -2.68 23.52
CA GLY A 710 4.26 -1.69 23.77
C GLY A 710 3.67 -1.13 22.48
N SER A 711 2.63 -0.30 22.61
CA SER A 711 1.88 0.18 21.46
C SER A 711 2.71 1.12 20.57
N ALA A 712 2.75 0.84 19.27
CA ALA A 712 3.27 1.73 18.25
C ALA A 712 2.23 2.76 17.76
N SER A 713 0.96 2.64 18.14
CA SER A 713 -0.14 3.42 17.54
C SER A 713 -0.94 4.26 18.53
N THR A 714 -0.85 4.01 19.84
CA THR A 714 -1.56 4.85 20.82
C THR A 714 -0.85 6.19 21.00
N PHE A 715 -1.63 7.25 21.20
CA PHE A 715 -1.16 8.58 21.56
C PHE A 715 -1.72 9.03 22.91
N ASP A 716 -2.28 8.09 23.68
CA ASP A 716 -2.76 8.40 25.02
C ASP A 716 -1.57 8.81 25.92
N PRO A 717 -1.60 10.01 26.52
CA PRO A 717 -0.52 10.48 27.39
C PRO A 717 -0.23 9.54 28.55
N GLN A 718 -1.26 8.88 29.12
CA GLN A 718 -1.06 7.97 30.25
C GLN A 718 -0.09 6.85 29.85
N HIS A 719 -0.28 6.24 28.68
CA HIS A 719 0.55 5.14 28.20
C HIS A 719 1.97 5.60 27.80
N ILE A 720 2.06 6.78 27.17
CA ILE A 720 3.34 7.38 26.77
C ILE A 720 4.19 7.73 28.00
N ASP A 721 3.58 8.28 29.04
CA ASP A 721 4.27 8.70 30.26
C ASP A 721 4.87 7.48 30.98
N GLN A 722 4.12 6.37 31.09
CA GLN A 722 4.64 5.13 31.68
C GLN A 722 5.87 4.62 30.90
N GLY A 723 5.83 4.61 29.56
CA GLY A 723 6.97 4.18 28.75
C GLY A 723 8.19 5.10 28.86
N THR A 724 7.95 6.41 28.91
CA THR A 724 8.99 7.44 29.07
C THR A 724 9.71 7.30 30.42
N ILE A 725 8.95 7.15 31.51
CA ILE A 725 9.51 6.98 32.86
C ILE A 725 10.33 5.68 32.92
N PHE A 726 9.77 4.57 32.42
CA PHE A 726 10.46 3.28 32.47
C PHE A 726 11.77 3.28 31.68
N ALA A 727 11.76 3.83 30.46
CA ALA A 727 12.94 3.87 29.61
C ALA A 727 14.04 4.80 30.16
N THR A 728 13.66 5.95 30.74
CA THR A 728 14.60 6.82 31.47
C THR A 728 15.26 6.06 32.62
N GLY A 729 14.46 5.35 33.43
CA GLY A 729 14.97 4.51 34.51
C GLY A 729 15.90 3.38 34.04
N CYS A 730 15.69 2.86 32.83
CA CYS A 730 16.62 1.89 32.22
C CYS A 730 17.96 2.54 31.82
N ALA A 731 17.95 3.76 31.26
CA ALA A 731 19.16 4.48 30.91
C ALA A 731 19.99 4.85 32.17
N GLU A 732 19.33 5.27 33.25
CA GLU A 732 19.96 5.56 34.55
C GLU A 732 20.78 4.38 35.09
N ARG A 733 20.29 3.16 34.86
CA ARG A 733 20.87 1.88 35.29
C ARG A 733 21.95 1.36 34.32
N ASP A 734 22.25 2.12 33.27
CA ASP A 734 23.23 1.80 32.23
C ASP A 734 22.92 0.46 31.53
N LEU A 735 21.67 0.29 31.11
CA LEU A 735 21.20 -0.93 30.44
C LEU A 735 21.30 -0.85 28.91
N HIS A 736 21.23 -2.02 28.27
CA HIS A 736 21.04 -2.11 26.83
C HIS A 736 19.54 -2.26 26.52
N LEU A 737 18.91 -1.16 26.13
CA LEU A 737 17.51 -1.14 25.70
C LEU A 737 17.37 -1.71 24.30
N ARG A 738 16.49 -2.70 24.14
CA ARG A 738 16.13 -3.31 22.85
C ARG A 738 14.64 -3.08 22.61
N HIS A 739 14.25 -2.69 21.41
CA HIS A 739 12.83 -2.40 21.13
C HIS A 739 12.52 -2.57 19.65
N GLY A 740 11.24 -2.43 19.29
CA GLY A 740 10.73 -2.58 17.91
C GLY A 740 11.20 -1.54 16.90
N ALA A 741 12.18 -0.69 17.25
CA ALA A 741 12.65 0.48 16.51
C ALA A 741 11.63 1.59 16.24
N CYS A 742 10.34 1.42 16.53
CA CYS A 742 9.27 2.35 16.16
C CYS A 742 9.56 3.82 16.52
N ALA A 743 9.22 4.76 15.63
CA ALA A 743 9.39 6.21 15.84
C ALA A 743 8.18 6.88 16.51
N LYS A 744 7.14 6.12 16.87
CA LYS A 744 5.85 6.63 17.35
C LYS A 744 5.27 5.78 18.49
N GLY A 745 4.19 6.25 19.09
CA GLY A 745 3.51 5.57 20.20
C GLY A 745 4.37 5.47 21.47
N VAL A 746 4.03 4.51 22.34
CA VAL A 746 4.73 4.26 23.60
C VAL A 746 6.21 3.97 23.35
N ILE A 747 6.51 3.11 22.37
CA ILE A 747 7.89 2.70 22.06
C ILE A 747 8.73 3.85 21.52
N GLY A 748 8.17 4.66 20.61
CA GLY A 748 8.89 5.82 20.07
C GLY A 748 9.27 6.82 21.15
N HIS A 749 8.32 7.19 22.01
CA HIS A 749 8.57 8.15 23.10
C HIS A 749 9.48 7.58 24.20
N ALA A 750 9.36 6.29 24.50
CA ALA A 750 10.31 5.59 25.37
C ALA A 750 11.74 5.65 24.82
N GLY A 751 11.91 5.42 23.51
CA GLY A 751 13.20 5.55 22.83
C GLY A 751 13.77 6.97 22.87
N ASP A 752 12.92 7.99 22.67
CA ASP A 752 13.33 9.39 22.76
C ASP A 752 13.79 9.76 24.17
N ALA A 753 13.07 9.31 25.20
CA ALA A 753 13.42 9.54 26.59
C ALA A 753 14.74 8.85 26.99
N PHE A 754 14.92 7.60 26.55
CA PHE A 754 16.19 6.86 26.74
C PHE A 754 17.36 7.60 26.08
N MET A 755 17.19 7.99 24.81
CA MET A 755 18.20 8.73 24.06
C MET A 755 18.57 10.04 24.76
N ALA A 756 17.57 10.81 25.23
CA ALA A 756 17.80 12.08 25.90
C ALA A 756 18.69 11.91 27.13
N TYR A 757 18.34 10.95 28.01
CA TYR A 757 19.13 10.66 29.20
C TYR A 757 20.55 10.18 28.85
N ARG A 758 20.66 9.23 27.90
CA ARG A 758 21.95 8.70 27.42
C ARG A 758 22.86 9.80 26.91
N ASN A 759 22.35 10.69 26.06
CA ASN A 759 23.15 11.76 25.46
C ASN A 759 23.65 12.76 26.50
N GLU A 760 22.87 13.02 27.55
CA GLU A 760 23.26 13.91 28.64
C GLU A 760 24.28 13.26 29.61
N HIS A 761 24.14 11.96 29.88
CA HIS A 761 24.89 11.28 30.96
C HIS A 761 25.94 10.28 30.48
N GLY A 762 25.98 9.96 29.19
CA GLY A 762 26.85 8.95 28.60
C GLY A 762 26.54 7.51 29.05
N LYS A 763 25.30 7.24 29.47
CA LYS A 763 24.86 5.94 30.02
C LYS A 763 23.77 5.28 29.17
N GLY A 764 23.89 3.97 29.00
CA GLY A 764 22.93 3.15 28.27
C GLY A 764 23.27 2.98 26.79
N ARG A 765 22.75 1.90 26.21
CA ARG A 765 22.83 1.58 24.77
C ARG A 765 21.43 1.25 24.28
N MET A 766 21.09 1.62 23.06
CA MET A 766 19.78 1.38 22.47
C MET A 766 19.89 0.71 21.10
N THR A 767 19.29 -0.46 20.95
CA THR A 767 19.18 -1.17 19.67
C THR A 767 17.72 -1.23 19.22
N GLY A 768 17.44 -0.63 18.07
CA GLY A 768 16.16 -0.78 17.38
C GLY A 768 16.17 -2.05 16.53
N ILE A 769 15.13 -2.87 16.65
CA ILE A 769 14.99 -4.13 15.93
C ILE A 769 13.67 -4.10 15.17
N GLN A 770 13.74 -4.10 13.84
CA GLN A 770 12.58 -3.94 12.98
C GLN A 770 12.65 -4.89 11.78
N CYS A 771 11.61 -4.93 10.95
CA CYS A 771 11.60 -5.68 9.70
C CYS A 771 11.08 -4.84 8.53
N HIS A 772 11.37 -5.26 7.29
CA HIS A 772 11.01 -4.48 6.09
C HIS A 772 9.50 -4.14 6.00
N PRO A 773 8.55 -5.06 6.27
CA PRO A 773 7.12 -4.74 6.14
C PRO A 773 6.67 -3.65 7.12
N ILE A 774 7.16 -3.71 8.36
CA ILE A 774 6.71 -2.81 9.44
C ILE A 774 7.44 -1.46 9.42
N MET A 775 8.67 -1.41 8.90
CA MET A 775 9.46 -0.17 8.83
C MET A 775 8.71 0.98 8.13
N LYS A 776 7.89 0.69 7.13
CA LYS A 776 7.06 1.69 6.45
C LYS A 776 5.95 2.27 7.31
N LEU A 777 5.39 1.44 8.19
CA LEU A 777 4.24 1.80 9.02
C LEU A 777 4.68 2.53 10.29
N GLU A 778 5.79 2.09 10.87
CA GLU A 778 6.24 2.53 12.19
C GLU A 778 7.45 3.46 12.18
N GLY A 779 8.20 3.48 11.06
CA GLY A 779 9.48 4.18 10.97
C GLY A 779 10.54 3.58 11.90
N ALA A 780 11.67 4.28 12.00
CA ALA A 780 12.73 3.99 12.94
C ALA A 780 13.02 5.22 13.81
N ASN A 781 13.12 5.03 15.13
CA ASN A 781 13.55 6.06 16.06
C ASN A 781 15.02 6.42 15.73
N PRO A 782 15.34 7.70 15.51
CA PRO A 782 16.69 8.13 15.12
C PRO A 782 17.71 8.02 16.26
N GLY A 783 17.27 7.81 17.50
CA GLY A 783 18.13 7.70 18.67
C GLY A 783 18.82 6.36 18.85
N ASN A 784 18.51 5.36 18.02
CA ASN A 784 19.11 4.03 18.10
C ASN A 784 20.62 4.08 17.83
N ASP A 785 21.42 3.46 18.70
CA ASP A 785 22.87 3.25 18.47
C ASP A 785 23.11 2.18 17.40
N CYS A 786 22.19 1.20 17.33
CA CYS A 786 22.18 0.14 16.34
C CYS A 786 20.75 -0.05 15.82
N LEU A 787 20.59 -0.19 14.50
CA LEU A 787 19.31 -0.51 13.89
C LEU A 787 19.44 -1.83 13.11
N LYS A 788 18.80 -2.88 13.61
CA LYS A 788 18.70 -4.15 12.92
C LYS A 788 17.40 -4.22 12.13
N ILE A 789 17.50 -4.56 10.85
CA ILE A 789 16.35 -4.74 9.97
C ILE A 789 16.35 -6.17 9.45
N TYR A 790 15.32 -6.92 9.81
CA TYR A 790 15.08 -8.30 9.41
C TYR A 790 14.19 -8.37 8.17
N GLU A 791 14.28 -9.48 7.43
CA GLU A 791 13.41 -9.71 6.26
C GLU A 791 11.94 -9.81 6.66
N GLY A 792 11.65 -10.56 7.74
CA GLY A 792 10.30 -10.82 8.22
C GLY A 792 10.12 -10.56 9.72
N VAL A 793 8.86 -10.61 10.16
CA VAL A 793 8.47 -10.34 11.55
C VAL A 793 9.01 -11.42 12.50
N GLY A 794 9.12 -12.67 12.05
CA GLY A 794 9.65 -13.78 12.83
C GLY A 794 11.07 -13.55 13.33
N GLY A 795 12.00 -13.25 12.41
CA GLY A 795 13.40 -12.94 12.75
C GLY A 795 13.52 -11.74 13.70
N ARG A 796 12.73 -10.68 13.47
CA ARG A 796 12.65 -9.50 14.36
C ARG A 796 12.28 -9.91 15.80
N LYS A 797 11.23 -10.71 15.97
CA LYS A 797 10.74 -11.14 17.29
C LYS A 797 11.75 -12.02 18.02
N VAL A 798 12.32 -13.01 17.33
CA VAL A 798 13.34 -13.90 17.90
C VAL A 798 14.52 -13.10 18.46
N ASP A 799 14.97 -12.05 17.77
CA ASP A 799 16.08 -11.22 18.25
C ASP A 799 15.70 -10.38 19.48
N ILE A 800 14.50 -9.78 19.50
CA ILE A 800 13.97 -9.04 20.66
C ILE A 800 13.87 -9.97 21.89
N TYR A 801 13.41 -11.20 21.70
CA TYR A 801 13.24 -12.19 22.78
C TYR A 801 14.54 -12.73 23.39
N GLN A 802 15.70 -12.43 22.78
CA GLN A 802 17.01 -12.74 23.38
C GLN A 802 17.38 -11.81 24.54
N SER A 803 16.59 -10.77 24.81
CA SER A 803 16.86 -9.85 25.93
C SER A 803 16.73 -10.54 27.29
N ASP A 804 17.58 -10.17 28.26
CA ASP A 804 17.61 -10.80 29.59
C ASP A 804 16.30 -10.55 30.36
N ILE A 805 15.70 -9.37 30.21
CA ILE A 805 14.40 -9.02 30.80
C ILE A 805 13.46 -8.58 29.68
N GLN A 806 12.22 -9.06 29.70
CA GLN A 806 11.16 -8.69 28.76
C GLN A 806 10.11 -7.86 29.47
N VAL A 807 9.86 -6.62 29.03
CA VAL A 807 8.92 -5.71 29.68
C VAL A 807 7.79 -5.33 28.74
N PHE A 808 6.56 -5.58 29.18
CA PHE A 808 5.33 -5.27 28.46
C PHE A 808 4.67 -4.04 29.09
N LEU A 809 4.62 -2.95 28.32
CA LEU A 809 3.93 -1.69 28.63
C LEU A 809 2.57 -1.63 27.94
N GLY A 810 1.84 -0.51 28.08
CA GLY A 810 0.54 -0.32 27.42
C GLY A 810 0.59 -0.59 25.92
N GLY A 811 -0.23 -1.55 25.47
CA GLY A 811 -0.09 -2.21 24.17
C GLY A 811 -1.41 -2.69 23.58
N GLY A 812 -1.52 -2.65 22.26
CA GLY A 812 -2.63 -3.24 21.50
C GLY A 812 -2.34 -4.69 21.09
N TRP A 813 -3.01 -5.19 20.07
CA TRP A 813 -2.83 -6.58 19.61
C TRP A 813 -1.40 -6.94 19.22
N GLY A 814 -0.62 -6.01 18.65
CA GLY A 814 0.80 -6.25 18.38
C GLY A 814 1.59 -6.63 19.63
N THR A 815 1.30 -5.98 20.76
CA THR A 815 1.96 -6.26 22.04
C THR A 815 1.45 -7.56 22.67
N TYR A 816 0.15 -7.88 22.54
CA TYR A 816 -0.41 -9.17 22.97
C TYR A 816 0.16 -10.33 22.13
N GLU A 817 0.27 -10.15 20.82
CA GLU A 817 0.90 -11.10 19.90
C GLU A 817 2.36 -11.32 20.32
N GLU A 818 3.12 -10.25 20.58
CA GLU A 818 4.50 -10.36 21.06
C GLU A 818 4.60 -11.06 22.42
N PHE A 819 3.61 -10.88 23.31
CA PHE A 819 3.54 -11.54 24.62
C PHE A 819 3.34 -13.05 24.47
N PHE A 820 2.31 -13.49 23.74
CA PHE A 820 2.05 -14.92 23.59
C PHE A 820 3.10 -15.63 22.73
N ASP A 821 3.65 -14.96 21.71
CA ASP A 821 4.76 -15.50 20.92
C ASP A 821 5.99 -15.75 21.80
N LEU A 822 6.29 -14.86 22.75
CA LEU A 822 7.36 -15.10 23.73
C LEU A 822 7.09 -16.37 24.56
N LEU A 823 5.87 -16.55 25.07
CA LEU A 823 5.53 -17.74 25.87
C LEU A 823 5.63 -19.04 25.05
N VAL A 824 5.18 -19.00 23.80
CA VAL A 824 5.33 -20.11 22.85
C VAL A 824 6.80 -20.42 22.57
N MET A 825 7.65 -19.40 22.44
CA MET A 825 9.10 -19.57 22.27
C MET A 825 9.80 -20.09 23.53
N MET A 826 9.31 -19.73 24.71
CA MET A 826 9.78 -20.28 25.99
C MET A 826 9.44 -21.78 26.11
N ASP A 827 8.24 -22.18 25.68
CA ASP A 827 7.85 -23.60 25.61
C ASP A 827 8.75 -24.40 24.67
N ALA A 828 9.12 -23.82 23.54
CA ALA A 828 10.08 -24.41 22.60
C ALA A 828 11.54 -24.37 23.11
N GLY A 829 11.81 -23.70 24.23
CA GLY A 829 13.16 -23.49 24.75
C GLY A 829 14.04 -22.56 23.90
N ARG A 830 13.43 -21.79 22.99
CA ARG A 830 14.10 -20.86 22.04
C ARG A 830 14.28 -19.45 22.61
N ALA A 831 13.49 -19.10 23.63
CA ALA A 831 13.65 -17.89 24.44
C ALA A 831 13.75 -18.27 25.91
N LYS A 832 14.67 -17.63 26.65
CA LYS A 832 14.88 -17.87 28.09
C LYS A 832 15.20 -16.57 28.81
N PRO A 833 14.30 -15.57 28.78
CA PRO A 833 14.50 -14.36 29.57
C PRO A 833 14.62 -14.75 31.05
N HIS A 834 15.46 -14.02 31.79
CA HIS A 834 15.54 -14.13 33.23
C HIS A 834 14.18 -13.85 33.87
N GLN A 835 13.46 -12.88 33.32
CA GLN A 835 12.18 -12.42 33.86
C GLN A 835 11.29 -11.80 32.78
N VAL A 836 9.98 -12.01 32.92
CA VAL A 836 8.95 -11.33 32.14
C VAL A 836 8.20 -10.39 33.08
N VAL A 837 8.16 -9.10 32.78
CA VAL A 837 7.50 -8.07 33.59
C VAL A 837 6.36 -7.47 32.79
N VAL A 838 5.16 -7.47 33.37
CA VAL A 838 3.95 -6.88 32.77
C VAL A 838 3.53 -5.71 33.64
N VAL A 839 3.60 -4.50 33.09
CA VAL A 839 3.22 -3.28 33.80
C VAL A 839 1.72 -3.05 33.63
N ASP A 840 0.96 -3.49 34.62
CA ASP A 840 -0.50 -3.60 34.61
C ASP A 840 -1.15 -2.52 35.48
N TYR A 841 -1.01 -1.27 35.05
CA TYR A 841 -1.55 -0.11 35.76
C TYR A 841 -3.04 0.10 35.44
N ALA A 842 -3.74 0.72 36.39
CA ALA A 842 -5.14 1.11 36.24
C ALA A 842 -5.28 2.30 35.27
N PHE A 843 -6.33 2.29 34.45
CA PHE A 843 -6.59 3.43 33.56
C PHE A 843 -7.11 4.63 34.33
N ASP A 844 -6.67 5.83 33.95
CA ASP A 844 -7.14 7.07 34.58
C ASP A 844 -8.66 7.27 34.33
N SER A 845 -9.14 6.87 33.16
CA SER A 845 -10.55 6.91 32.77
C SER A 845 -11.42 5.83 33.43
N ALA A 846 -10.80 4.72 33.85
CA ALA A 846 -11.48 3.56 34.43
C ALA A 846 -10.62 2.89 35.52
N PRO A 847 -10.54 3.47 36.74
CA PRO A 847 -9.58 3.01 37.77
C PRO A 847 -9.76 1.59 38.30
N LYS A 848 -10.87 0.93 37.95
CA LYS A 848 -11.14 -0.48 38.29
C LYS A 848 -10.63 -1.45 37.23
N GLU A 849 -10.24 -0.96 36.07
CA GLU A 849 -9.73 -1.73 34.94
C GLU A 849 -8.25 -1.44 34.78
N THR A 850 -7.46 -2.47 34.46
CA THR A 850 -6.01 -2.38 34.30
C THR A 850 -5.59 -2.78 32.90
N THR A 851 -4.45 -2.27 32.44
CA THR A 851 -3.95 -2.37 31.06
C THR A 851 -3.94 -3.80 30.48
N TYR A 852 -3.70 -4.79 31.34
CA TYR A 852 -3.63 -6.21 31.04
C TYR A 852 -4.66 -7.03 31.82
N MET A 853 -5.75 -6.41 32.27
CA MET A 853 -6.86 -7.10 32.95
C MET A 853 -7.34 -8.36 32.21
N PRO A 854 -7.45 -8.39 30.86
CA PRO A 854 -7.83 -9.60 30.15
C PRO A 854 -6.87 -10.79 30.39
N LEU A 855 -5.57 -10.56 30.60
CA LEU A 855 -4.60 -11.64 30.81
C LEU A 855 -4.84 -12.41 32.12
N HIS A 856 -5.34 -11.75 33.17
CA HIS A 856 -5.66 -12.40 34.45
C HIS A 856 -6.72 -13.48 34.33
N SER A 857 -7.61 -13.35 33.33
CA SER A 857 -8.67 -14.34 33.08
C SER A 857 -8.19 -15.55 32.27
N LEU A 858 -7.08 -15.39 31.54
CA LEU A 858 -6.55 -16.40 30.63
C LEU A 858 -5.38 -17.19 31.24
N LEU A 859 -4.47 -16.52 31.96
CA LEU A 859 -3.27 -17.14 32.52
C LEU A 859 -3.55 -17.77 33.87
N THR A 860 -3.16 -19.03 34.04
CA THR A 860 -3.25 -19.72 35.33
C THR A 860 -2.10 -19.33 36.25
N PRO A 861 -2.23 -19.48 37.58
CA PRO A 861 -1.11 -19.32 38.51
C PRO A 861 0.10 -20.20 38.14
N GLU A 862 -0.15 -21.38 37.59
CA GLU A 862 0.86 -22.30 37.07
C GLU A 862 1.60 -21.70 35.87
N ASP A 863 0.90 -21.08 34.92
CA ASP A 863 1.51 -20.38 33.78
C ASP A 863 2.38 -19.22 34.27
N ILE A 864 1.84 -18.36 35.14
CA ILE A 864 2.56 -17.22 35.72
C ILE A 864 3.87 -17.67 36.37
N LYS A 865 3.83 -18.78 37.13
CA LYS A 865 5.01 -19.37 37.74
C LYS A 865 5.96 -19.99 36.70
N LYS A 866 5.43 -20.74 35.73
CA LYS A 866 6.20 -21.45 34.69
C LYS A 866 7.04 -20.48 33.85
N TYR A 867 6.46 -19.36 33.44
CA TYR A 867 7.12 -18.36 32.60
C TYR A 867 7.79 -17.22 33.39
N ASN A 868 7.81 -17.31 34.73
CA ASN A 868 8.32 -16.27 35.62
C ASN A 868 7.78 -14.86 35.30
N ILE A 869 6.45 -14.77 35.12
CA ILE A 869 5.76 -13.52 34.83
C ILE A 869 5.52 -12.76 36.13
N LYS A 870 5.85 -11.46 36.15
CA LYS A 870 5.53 -10.54 37.24
C LYS A 870 4.58 -9.45 36.74
N PHE A 871 3.35 -9.46 37.24
CA PHE A 871 2.43 -8.35 37.09
C PHE A 871 2.74 -7.30 38.15
N VAL A 872 2.95 -6.06 37.73
CA VAL A 872 3.21 -4.93 38.64
C VAL A 872 2.32 -3.74 38.27
N PRO A 873 1.65 -3.09 39.24
CA PRO A 873 0.74 -1.96 38.96
C PRO A 873 1.43 -0.65 38.58
N THR A 874 2.76 -0.55 38.70
CA THR A 874 3.48 0.71 38.43
C THR A 874 4.84 0.48 37.78
N VAL A 875 5.28 1.46 37.00
CA VAL A 875 6.63 1.50 36.42
C VAL A 875 7.73 1.48 37.48
N SER A 876 7.52 2.12 38.63
CA SER A 876 8.50 2.09 39.73
C SER A 876 8.77 0.67 40.20
N GLN A 877 7.72 -0.11 40.43
CA GLN A 877 7.87 -1.52 40.85
C GLN A 877 8.45 -2.39 39.73
N ALA A 878 8.21 -2.06 38.47
CA ALA A 878 8.89 -2.72 37.36
C ALA A 878 10.41 -2.47 37.40
N LEU A 879 10.83 -1.24 37.70
CA LEU A 879 12.25 -0.89 37.86
C LEU A 879 12.88 -1.53 39.10
N ASP A 880 12.13 -1.68 40.20
CA ASP A 880 12.59 -2.41 41.39
C ASP A 880 12.92 -3.88 41.04
N LEU A 881 12.08 -4.54 40.25
CA LEU A 881 12.35 -5.91 39.76
C LEU A 881 13.59 -5.97 38.86
N VAL A 882 13.82 -4.94 38.03
CA VAL A 882 15.05 -4.82 37.25
C VAL A 882 16.25 -4.74 38.19
N ASP A 883 16.21 -3.88 39.22
CA ASP A 883 17.28 -3.72 40.19
C ASP A 883 17.59 -5.02 40.97
N GLU A 884 16.56 -5.80 41.31
CA GLU A 884 16.72 -7.12 41.93
C GLU A 884 17.48 -8.11 41.02
N ALA A 885 17.25 -8.06 39.70
CA ALA A 885 17.89 -8.94 38.73
C ALA A 885 19.33 -8.51 38.36
N LEU A 886 19.65 -7.22 38.42
CA LEU A 886 20.92 -6.68 37.92
C LEU A 886 22.19 -7.31 38.54
N PRO A 887 22.29 -7.59 39.85
CA PRO A 887 23.48 -8.22 40.42
C PRO A 887 23.79 -9.60 39.82
N VAL A 888 22.76 -10.36 39.44
CA VAL A 888 22.93 -11.66 38.78
C VAL A 888 23.32 -11.46 37.32
N LEU A 889 22.62 -10.57 36.61
CA LEU A 889 22.87 -10.31 35.20
C LEU A 889 24.25 -9.70 34.95
N ARG A 890 24.68 -8.70 35.73
CA ARG A 890 26.02 -8.09 35.56
C ARG A 890 27.15 -9.09 35.71
N ARG A 891 27.06 -10.02 36.68
CA ARG A 891 28.03 -11.11 36.85
C ARG A 891 28.14 -12.01 35.60
N LYS A 892 27.04 -12.25 34.88
CA LYS A 892 27.04 -13.01 33.61
C LYS A 892 27.88 -12.30 32.54
N TYR A 893 27.81 -10.97 32.46
CA TYR A 893 28.56 -10.18 31.49
C TYR A 893 30.03 -9.98 31.88
N ASP A 894 30.32 -9.76 33.17
CA ASP A 894 31.69 -9.65 33.68
C ASP A 894 32.51 -10.94 33.44
N GLN A 895 31.89 -12.11 33.63
CA GLN A 895 32.52 -13.40 33.36
C GLN A 895 32.82 -13.63 31.88
N LYS A 896 31.94 -13.14 30.99
CA LYS A 896 32.13 -13.24 29.54
C LYS A 896 33.30 -12.37 29.09
N ALA A 897 33.36 -11.13 29.58
CA ALA A 897 34.49 -10.23 29.35
C ALA A 897 35.83 -10.80 29.87
N GLY A 898 35.82 -11.55 30.98
CA GLY A 898 37.01 -12.21 31.51
C GLY A 898 37.49 -13.44 30.72
N ASN A 899 36.59 -14.16 30.06
CA ASN A 899 36.92 -15.37 29.28
C ASN A 899 37.38 -15.06 27.84
N ASP A 900 36.97 -13.94 27.26
CA ASP A 900 37.42 -13.49 25.93
C ASP A 900 38.86 -12.89 25.95
N VAL A 901 39.53 -12.87 27.12
CA VAL A 901 40.96 -12.49 27.27
C VAL A 901 41.92 -13.68 27.02
N TRP A 902 41.41 -14.89 26.73
CA TRP A 902 42.26 -16.01 26.33
C TRP A 902 42.48 -16.05 24.81
N THR A 903 43.69 -15.62 24.40
CA THR A 903 44.38 -15.80 23.12
C THR A 903 43.63 -16.60 22.05
N SER A 904 43.32 -15.94 20.93
CA SER A 904 43.00 -16.56 19.64
C SER A 904 44.01 -17.64 19.26
N PRO A 905 43.54 -18.85 18.89
CA PRO A 905 44.17 -19.62 17.83
C PRO A 905 43.12 -19.95 16.75
N ASP A 906 43.39 -19.46 15.55
CA ASP A 906 42.89 -19.94 14.25
C ASP A 906 41.74 -20.95 14.29
N ARG A 907 40.52 -20.50 13.98
CA ARG A 907 39.45 -21.39 13.49
C ARG A 907 38.89 -20.85 12.20
N GLY A 908 39.38 -21.40 11.10
CA GLY A 908 38.70 -21.36 9.81
C GLY A 908 37.32 -22.01 9.93
N LEU A 909 36.30 -21.29 9.47
CA LEU A 909 34.96 -21.82 9.30
C LEU A 909 34.92 -22.72 8.06
N HIS A 910 34.71 -24.01 8.27
CA HIS A 910 34.07 -24.88 7.30
C HIS A 910 32.55 -24.73 7.46
N ILE A 911 31.88 -24.29 6.39
CA ILE A 911 30.42 -24.34 6.24
C ILE A 911 30.09 -25.71 5.62
N GLY A 912 29.21 -26.45 6.28
CA GLY A 912 28.59 -27.69 5.81
C GLY A 912 27.10 -27.64 6.01
#